data_AF-A0A928WQV3-F1
#
_entry.id   AF-A0A928WQV3-F1
#
_cell.length_a   1.000
_cell.length_b   1.000
_cell.length_c   1.000
_cell.angle_alpha   90.00
_cell.angle_beta   90.00
_cell.angle_gamma   90.00
#
_symmetry.space_group_name_H-M   'P 1'
#
loop_
_entity.id
_entity.type
_entity.pdbx_description
1 polymer ?
#
loop_
_entity_poly.entity_id
_entity_poly.type
_entity_poly.pdbx_seq_one_letter_code
_entity_poly.pdbx_strand_id
1 'polypeptide(L)'
;MTSKYDDSEPQTGHPSTSSQNWTAAPPDQELSLPGKRSLGATLLGMGWLRSWPLVMLVIFGFLGTVGTTAVFSLFRMPSSPNCRTIFWPTASAALRLQCAETYAEKGDVKSLLAAIDLVDQLPEDHPLRQDIINRRIEDWANLLLDLAERSFEEGDIEGAIDNARKIPAQAAAASVVEERIVRWKEIWKEGADIFNTATDRLKEKNFQSAFTLSVALLDVDNQYWATEKYADLTKLISLAREDGRKLSKALASAKAGTLKGFTSALDQLEKIDEESVFYEEAQKERKEIASSMLLAGEQLLADRQLQSARAMLNAIPRDAGLGEEVADLQIFAAAYQQAWLSTIGGLEGAINQMNRLGKSRPLYGKGQRLIAQWQQEIREINLLSQARERAVRGSTADLTAAIALANQISRSSTQWEAAEKQIGEWRSRVETVQDRPILERATQLAAGGSPDNLRAAIQEARKISAKRTLGPEAAERIATWRDRIQRIEDQPLLDQARRRASAGDVAGAIAIASRIGEGRALHRTAQSDIGRWQAQETGRQRLGAATRASSRGTGEALSEAIRLAQQVPAQSDSKFNADRQINRWSWDLLREAEGSANLLDFQRAINLASQIPSQTEAYDSAQLRIQSWQERTRQPEGISRPTSNDSTDTPTETRPPLGGNGFPLNLEQAQPPNE
;
A
#
# COMPACT_ATOMS: atom_id res chain seq x y z
N MET A 1 3.16 -64.12 10.94
CA MET A 1 4.55 -63.74 10.63
C MET A 1 4.84 -62.51 11.49
N THR A 2 5.76 -62.45 12.47
CA THR A 2 7.22 -62.81 12.52
C THR A 2 8.04 -61.97 11.54
N SER A 3 9.12 -61.25 11.88
CA SER A 3 9.89 -60.99 13.13
C SER A 3 10.18 -59.47 13.23
N LYS A 4 10.68 -58.76 14.28
CA LYS A 4 11.47 -58.96 15.53
C LYS A 4 12.99 -59.20 15.37
N TYR A 5 13.79 -58.36 16.06
CA TYR A 5 15.26 -58.37 16.26
C TYR A 5 16.10 -58.00 15.00
N ASP A 6 17.33 -57.43 15.10
CA ASP A 6 18.12 -57.07 16.29
C ASP A 6 19.09 -55.86 16.12
N ASP A 7 19.83 -55.56 17.19
CA ASP A 7 20.97 -54.61 17.37
C ASP A 7 22.02 -54.51 16.25
N SER A 8 22.72 -53.35 16.16
CA SER A 8 24.18 -53.25 16.45
C SER A 8 24.77 -51.83 16.27
N GLU A 9 25.86 -51.53 16.99
CA GLU A 9 26.54 -50.22 17.10
C GLU A 9 27.78 -50.04 16.18
N PRO A 10 28.40 -48.84 16.09
CA PRO A 10 29.26 -48.46 14.95
C PRO A 10 30.78 -48.61 15.14
N GLN A 11 31.50 -48.51 14.02
CA GLN A 11 32.95 -48.30 13.91
C GLN A 11 33.24 -47.45 12.65
N THR A 12 34.30 -46.65 12.47
CA THR A 12 35.26 -45.82 13.24
C THR A 12 36.35 -45.43 12.20
N GLY A 13 37.04 -44.29 12.34
CA GLY A 13 37.98 -43.84 11.28
C GLY A 13 38.91 -42.69 11.66
N HIS A 14 39.70 -42.87 12.73
CA HIS A 14 40.85 -42.04 13.13
C HIS A 14 42.18 -42.70 12.67
N PRO A 15 43.40 -42.15 12.90
CA PRO A 15 43.83 -40.97 13.69
C PRO A 15 44.62 -39.96 12.80
N SER A 16 45.57 -39.09 13.21
CA SER A 16 46.40 -38.78 14.41
C SER A 16 47.00 -37.35 14.19
N THR A 17 47.50 -36.52 15.12
CA THR A 17 47.78 -36.44 16.58
C THR A 17 47.97 -34.91 16.90
N SER A 18 48.47 -34.30 17.99
CA SER A 18 49.11 -34.58 19.31
C SER A 18 49.16 -33.23 20.08
N SER A 19 49.31 -33.10 21.40
CA SER A 19 49.29 -34.04 22.54
C SER A 19 49.27 -33.29 23.89
N GLN A 20 48.38 -33.69 24.82
CA GLN A 20 48.62 -33.87 26.28
C GLN A 20 49.01 -32.66 27.18
N ASN A 21 48.67 -32.55 28.48
CA ASN A 21 47.79 -33.26 29.45
C ASN A 21 47.48 -32.24 30.60
N TRP A 22 46.33 -32.19 31.31
CA TRP A 22 45.70 -33.15 32.25
C TRP A 22 46.57 -33.45 33.51
N THR A 23 46.09 -33.53 34.77
CA THR A 23 44.71 -33.61 35.33
C THR A 23 44.62 -33.30 36.85
N ALA A 24 43.46 -32.81 37.32
CA ALA A 24 42.69 -33.21 38.52
C ALA A 24 43.18 -33.01 39.99
N ALA A 25 42.20 -33.14 40.91
CA ALA A 25 42.20 -33.12 42.39
C ALA A 25 40.87 -33.80 42.86
N PRO A 26 40.41 -33.79 44.15
CA PRO A 26 41.03 -33.72 45.49
C PRO A 26 40.67 -35.06 46.26
N PRO A 27 40.20 -35.16 47.54
CA PRO A 27 40.35 -34.39 48.79
C PRO A 27 40.71 -35.26 50.06
N ASP A 28 40.58 -34.64 51.25
CA ASP A 28 40.19 -35.20 52.58
C ASP A 28 41.14 -35.89 53.61
N GLN A 29 40.94 -35.41 54.85
CA GLN A 29 41.04 -35.95 56.23
C GLN A 29 42.28 -36.68 56.84
N GLU A 30 42.72 -36.07 57.96
CA GLU A 30 42.94 -36.66 59.30
C GLU A 30 44.29 -37.24 59.80
N LEU A 31 44.35 -37.18 61.14
CA LEU A 31 45.41 -37.37 62.12
C LEU A 31 46.26 -38.66 61.96
N SER A 32 47.57 -38.56 62.22
CA SER A 32 48.15 -39.01 63.51
C SER A 32 49.67 -38.82 63.66
N LEU A 33 50.10 -38.75 64.93
CA LEU A 33 51.48 -38.84 65.44
C LEU A 33 51.65 -40.20 66.15
N PRO A 34 52.83 -40.62 66.67
CA PRO A 34 54.24 -40.19 66.44
C PRO A 34 55.18 -41.39 66.08
N GLY A 35 56.50 -41.20 65.95
CA GLY A 35 57.42 -42.37 65.81
C GLY A 35 58.93 -42.14 65.70
N LYS A 36 59.63 -41.84 66.80
CA LYS A 36 61.11 -41.97 66.99
C LYS A 36 61.60 -43.38 66.53
N ARG A 37 62.82 -43.66 66.05
CA ARG A 37 64.20 -43.16 66.39
C ARG A 37 65.27 -43.90 65.53
N SER A 38 66.56 -43.52 65.67
CA SER A 38 67.80 -44.34 65.45
C SER A 38 68.15 -44.85 64.03
N LEU A 39 69.40 -45.24 63.69
CA LEU A 39 70.76 -44.68 63.96
C LEU A 39 71.79 -45.46 63.10
N GLY A 40 72.84 -44.78 62.61
CA GLY A 40 73.97 -45.36 61.83
C GLY A 40 74.46 -44.33 60.79
N ALA A 41 75.72 -43.87 60.75
CA ALA A 41 77.01 -44.57 60.64
C ALA A 41 77.22 -45.18 59.22
N THR A 42 78.36 -45.00 58.54
CA THR A 42 79.72 -44.67 59.04
C THR A 42 80.60 -44.00 57.95
N LEU A 43 81.67 -43.31 58.37
CA LEU A 43 83.04 -43.13 57.80
C LEU A 43 83.35 -43.60 56.35
N LEU A 44 84.32 -43.06 55.57
CA LEU A 44 85.37 -42.04 55.76
C LEU A 44 85.92 -41.61 54.38
N GLY A 45 86.58 -40.43 54.29
CA GLY A 45 87.39 -40.04 53.12
C GLY A 45 88.32 -38.87 53.47
N MET A 46 89.64 -39.08 53.38
CA MET A 46 90.64 -38.17 53.96
C MET A 46 91.48 -37.47 52.87
N GLY A 47 91.65 -36.14 52.98
CA GLY A 47 92.31 -35.30 51.97
C GLY A 47 92.94 -34.02 52.52
N TRP A 48 93.39 -34.04 53.78
CA TRP A 48 94.05 -32.91 54.44
C TRP A 48 95.56 -32.94 54.19
N LEU A 49 96.12 -31.86 53.60
CA LEU A 49 97.49 -31.29 53.79
C LEU A 49 97.92 -30.32 52.66
N ARG A 50 97.21 -29.19 52.43
CA ARG A 50 97.75 -28.10 51.58
C ARG A 50 97.28 -26.66 51.92
N SER A 51 96.53 -26.46 53.00
CA SER A 51 95.74 -25.21 53.19
C SER A 51 95.91 -24.55 54.58
N TRP A 52 97.11 -24.58 55.16
CA TRP A 52 97.38 -23.94 56.46
C TRP A 52 96.99 -22.45 56.57
N PRO A 53 97.19 -21.56 55.58
CA PRO A 53 96.76 -20.15 55.71
C PRO A 53 95.23 -19.97 55.77
N LEU A 54 94.45 -20.92 55.26
CA LEU A 54 92.98 -20.91 55.39
C LEU A 54 92.52 -21.17 56.83
N VAL A 55 93.28 -21.95 57.61
CA VAL A 55 92.94 -22.24 59.02
C VAL A 55 93.00 -20.98 59.88
N MET A 56 93.98 -20.10 59.66
CA MET A 56 94.07 -18.81 60.37
C MET A 56 92.93 -17.86 59.99
N LEU A 57 92.49 -17.86 58.73
CA LEU A 57 91.31 -17.09 58.30
C LEU A 57 90.00 -17.61 58.94
N VAL A 58 89.87 -18.94 59.12
CA VAL A 58 88.71 -19.53 59.82
C VAL A 58 88.73 -19.20 61.32
N ILE A 59 89.91 -19.20 61.97
CA ILE A 59 90.05 -18.86 63.40
C ILE A 59 89.68 -17.39 63.67
N PHE A 60 90.16 -16.45 62.86
CA PHE A 60 89.75 -15.05 62.97
C PHE A 60 88.28 -14.83 62.54
N GLY A 61 87.80 -15.57 61.54
CA GLY A 61 86.39 -15.54 61.11
C GLY A 61 85.43 -15.92 62.24
N PHE A 62 85.68 -17.04 62.93
CA PHE A 62 84.81 -17.53 64.00
C PHE A 62 84.75 -16.59 65.21
N LEU A 63 85.83 -15.89 65.53
CA LEU A 63 85.84 -14.88 66.60
C LEU A 63 85.20 -13.54 66.18
N GLY A 64 85.14 -13.23 64.89
CA GLY A 64 84.37 -12.09 64.37
C GLY A 64 82.86 -12.32 64.33
N THR A 65 82.41 -13.54 63.99
CA THR A 65 80.98 -13.81 63.74
C THR A 65 80.09 -13.77 64.99
N VAL A 66 80.61 -14.14 66.16
CA VAL A 66 79.81 -14.20 67.42
C VAL A 66 79.32 -12.81 67.84
N GLY A 67 80.09 -11.76 67.56
CA GLY A 67 79.67 -10.37 67.81
C GLY A 67 78.51 -9.93 66.91
N THR A 68 78.52 -10.33 65.64
CA THR A 68 77.49 -9.90 64.66
C THR A 68 76.15 -10.64 64.80
N THR A 69 76.15 -11.93 65.16
CA THR A 69 74.90 -12.68 65.35
C THR A 69 74.13 -12.21 66.59
N ALA A 70 74.83 -11.72 67.63
CA ALA A 70 74.19 -11.13 68.80
C ALA A 70 73.43 -9.83 68.45
N VAL A 71 74.05 -8.94 67.66
CA VAL A 71 73.42 -7.69 67.22
C VAL A 71 72.22 -7.95 66.30
N PHE A 72 72.31 -8.92 65.39
CA PHE A 72 71.18 -9.28 64.52
C PHE A 72 69.98 -9.87 65.28
N SER A 73 70.22 -10.48 66.45
CA SER A 73 69.13 -10.93 67.34
C SER A 73 68.50 -9.81 68.18
N LEU A 74 69.17 -8.67 68.34
CA LEU A 74 68.66 -7.49 69.06
C LEU A 74 67.81 -6.57 68.17
N PHE A 75 68.03 -6.60 66.84
CA PHE A 75 67.17 -5.92 65.86
C PHE A 75 66.06 -6.80 65.28
N ARG A 76 65.90 -8.04 65.78
CA ARG A 76 64.77 -8.88 65.43
C ARG A 76 63.57 -8.44 66.26
N MET A 77 62.58 -7.83 65.60
CA MET A 77 61.29 -7.49 66.22
C MET A 77 60.73 -8.69 66.99
N PRO A 78 60.18 -8.52 68.21
CA PRO A 78 59.58 -9.63 68.94
C PRO A 78 58.45 -10.23 68.09
N SER A 79 58.44 -11.56 67.95
CA SER A 79 57.33 -12.26 67.31
C SER A 79 56.04 -11.89 68.03
N SER A 80 55.03 -11.46 67.28
CA SER A 80 53.74 -11.04 67.84
C SER A 80 53.16 -12.14 68.75
N PRO A 81 52.59 -11.77 69.92
CA PRO A 81 52.01 -12.75 70.82
C PRO A 81 50.91 -13.55 70.10
N ASN A 82 50.75 -14.83 70.45
CA ASN A 82 49.77 -15.69 69.79
C ASN A 82 48.35 -15.41 70.32
N CYS A 83 47.78 -14.29 69.89
CA CYS A 83 46.55 -13.68 70.40
C CYS A 83 45.26 -14.51 70.25
N ARG A 84 45.36 -15.74 69.73
CA ARG A 84 44.27 -16.73 69.66
C ARG A 84 44.21 -17.68 70.86
N THR A 85 45.25 -17.74 71.71
CA THR A 85 45.36 -18.72 72.80
C THR A 85 45.50 -18.09 74.19
N ILE A 86 44.95 -16.88 74.39
CA ILE A 86 45.08 -16.11 75.63
C ILE A 86 43.80 -16.23 76.46
N PHE A 87 43.94 -16.48 77.77
CA PHE A 87 42.83 -16.43 78.73
C PHE A 87 42.63 -14.98 79.21
N TRP A 88 41.71 -14.26 78.58
CA TRP A 88 41.51 -12.82 78.78
C TRP A 88 41.25 -12.34 80.22
N PRO A 89 40.57 -13.09 81.11
CA PRO A 89 40.37 -12.67 82.51
C PRO A 89 41.67 -12.46 83.31
N THR A 90 42.79 -13.07 82.90
CA THR A 90 44.11 -12.88 83.54
C THR A 90 45.14 -12.20 82.64
N ALA A 91 44.73 -11.68 81.48
CA ALA A 91 45.62 -10.98 80.56
C ALA A 91 45.86 -9.53 81.03
N SER A 92 47.12 -9.08 81.01
CA SER A 92 47.47 -7.69 81.35
C SER A 92 46.95 -6.72 80.30
N ALA A 93 46.66 -5.47 80.71
CA ALA A 93 46.15 -4.45 79.79
C ALA A 93 47.10 -4.16 78.61
N ALA A 94 48.42 -4.20 78.84
CA ALA A 94 49.42 -4.07 77.78
C ALA A 94 49.36 -5.24 76.77
N LEU A 95 49.11 -6.47 77.23
CA LEU A 95 48.94 -7.64 76.34
C LEU A 95 47.61 -7.58 75.57
N ARG A 96 46.53 -7.10 76.19
CA ARG A 96 45.25 -6.83 75.50
C ARG A 96 45.45 -5.78 74.40
N LEU A 97 46.08 -4.65 74.72
CA LEU A 97 46.36 -3.57 73.77
C LEU A 97 47.25 -4.05 72.61
N GLN A 98 48.36 -4.73 72.88
CA GLN A 98 49.25 -5.25 71.83
C GLN A 98 48.52 -6.25 70.92
N CYS A 99 47.68 -7.12 71.48
CA CYS A 99 46.87 -8.04 70.69
C CYS A 99 45.78 -7.32 69.89
N ALA A 100 45.17 -6.28 70.44
CA ALA A 100 44.19 -5.45 69.73
C ALA A 100 44.85 -4.69 68.56
N GLU A 101 46.06 -4.16 68.72
CA GLU A 101 46.85 -3.62 67.61
C GLU A 101 47.08 -4.68 66.51
N THR A 102 47.48 -5.92 66.87
CA THR A 102 47.58 -7.05 65.91
C THR A 102 46.24 -7.51 65.30
N TYR A 103 45.10 -7.18 65.92
CA TYR A 103 43.78 -7.37 65.29
C TYR A 103 43.47 -6.23 64.31
N ALA A 104 43.69 -4.97 64.70
CA ALA A 104 43.44 -3.79 63.87
C ALA A 104 44.36 -3.69 62.64
N GLU A 105 45.62 -4.16 62.74
CA GLU A 105 46.60 -4.23 61.64
C GLU A 105 46.10 -4.94 60.37
N LYS A 106 45.06 -5.77 60.47
CA LYS A 106 44.47 -6.46 59.31
C LYS A 106 43.56 -5.57 58.46
N GLY A 107 43.12 -4.42 58.98
CA GLY A 107 42.29 -3.45 58.27
C GLY A 107 40.90 -3.95 57.85
N ASP A 108 40.38 -5.03 58.46
CA ASP A 108 39.06 -5.57 58.17
C ASP A 108 38.05 -5.26 59.29
N VAL A 109 36.77 -5.06 58.90
CA VAL A 109 35.65 -4.71 59.79
C VAL A 109 35.58 -5.61 61.03
N LYS A 110 35.72 -6.93 60.84
CA LYS A 110 35.57 -7.91 61.92
C LYS A 110 36.74 -7.88 62.88
N SER A 111 37.95 -7.68 62.38
CA SER A 111 39.14 -7.58 63.23
C SER A 111 39.28 -6.22 63.92
N LEU A 112 38.81 -5.13 63.32
CA LEU A 112 38.72 -3.82 63.99
C LEU A 112 37.72 -3.88 65.15
N LEU A 113 36.53 -4.45 64.95
CA LEU A 113 35.57 -4.67 66.04
C LEU A 113 36.12 -5.57 67.16
N ALA A 114 36.86 -6.63 66.79
CA ALA A 114 37.53 -7.50 67.77
C ALA A 114 38.71 -6.82 68.49
N ALA A 115 39.39 -5.84 67.88
CA ALA A 115 40.40 -5.02 68.53
C ALA A 115 39.77 -4.10 69.58
N ILE A 116 38.67 -3.44 69.22
CA ILE A 116 37.91 -2.52 70.06
C ILE A 116 37.34 -3.24 71.30
N ASP A 117 36.56 -4.31 71.13
CA ASP A 117 35.99 -5.09 72.25
C ASP A 117 37.06 -5.56 73.25
N LEU A 118 38.22 -5.99 72.74
CA LEU A 118 39.31 -6.52 73.54
C LEU A 118 39.94 -5.49 74.50
N VAL A 119 39.93 -4.19 74.15
CA VAL A 119 40.42 -3.12 75.02
C VAL A 119 39.31 -2.40 75.76
N ASP A 120 38.09 -2.39 75.23
CA ASP A 120 36.95 -1.69 75.85
C ASP A 120 36.57 -2.31 77.20
N GLN A 121 36.75 -3.63 77.37
CA GLN A 121 36.58 -4.37 78.63
C GLN A 121 37.61 -4.02 79.74
N LEU A 122 38.27 -2.87 79.68
CA LEU A 122 39.16 -2.32 80.71
C LEU A 122 38.50 -1.11 81.40
N PRO A 123 38.40 -1.07 82.75
CA PRO A 123 37.75 0.02 83.49
C PRO A 123 38.24 1.44 83.15
N GLU A 124 37.36 2.44 83.28
CA GLU A 124 37.65 3.83 82.92
C GLU A 124 38.73 4.50 83.81
N ASP A 125 38.92 4.00 85.03
CA ASP A 125 39.96 4.42 85.98
C ASP A 125 41.34 3.76 85.73
N HIS A 126 41.45 2.86 84.74
CA HIS A 126 42.69 2.16 84.43
C HIS A 126 43.77 3.10 83.86
N PRO A 127 45.04 3.07 84.32
CA PRO A 127 46.08 4.04 83.91
C PRO A 127 46.42 4.14 82.42
N LEU A 128 46.05 3.15 81.59
CA LEU A 128 46.23 3.19 80.12
C LEU A 128 44.96 3.65 79.36
N ARG A 129 43.83 3.86 80.05
CA ARG A 129 42.54 4.18 79.42
C ARG A 129 42.57 5.55 78.74
N GLN A 130 42.80 6.59 79.54
CA GLN A 130 42.57 7.99 79.19
C GLN A 130 43.34 8.45 77.93
N ASP A 131 44.67 8.31 77.90
CA ASP A 131 45.51 8.87 76.83
C ASP A 131 45.80 7.92 75.64
N ILE A 132 45.66 6.60 75.85
CA ILE A 132 46.17 5.57 74.91
C ILE A 132 45.03 4.72 74.37
N ILE A 133 44.29 4.00 75.23
CA ILE A 133 43.22 3.09 74.77
C ILE A 133 42.06 3.88 74.15
N ASN A 134 41.63 4.99 74.77
CA ASN A 134 40.52 5.77 74.23
C ASN A 134 40.89 6.40 72.86
N ARG A 135 42.15 6.84 72.68
CA ARG A 135 42.66 7.24 71.36
C ARG A 135 42.67 6.08 70.37
N ARG A 136 43.06 4.87 70.78
CA ARG A 136 43.04 3.68 69.90
C ARG A 136 41.65 3.24 69.49
N ILE A 137 40.68 3.26 70.41
CA ILE A 137 39.27 3.01 70.10
C ILE A 137 38.79 4.04 69.07
N GLU A 138 39.16 5.31 69.22
CA GLU A 138 38.82 6.36 68.25
C GLU A 138 39.54 6.17 66.89
N ASP A 139 40.85 5.87 66.88
CA ASP A 139 41.62 5.54 65.67
C ASP A 139 40.92 4.41 64.87
N TRP A 140 40.50 3.35 65.57
CA TRP A 140 39.87 2.17 64.96
C TRP A 140 38.40 2.38 64.60
N ALA A 141 37.65 3.21 65.33
CA ALA A 141 36.28 3.57 65.00
C ALA A 141 36.22 4.44 63.73
N ASN A 142 37.17 5.36 63.54
CA ASN A 142 37.27 6.14 62.30
C ASN A 142 37.69 5.24 61.12
N LEU A 143 38.65 4.33 61.30
CA LEU A 143 38.97 3.33 60.26
C LEU A 143 37.78 2.44 59.88
N LEU A 144 36.94 2.06 60.85
CA LEU A 144 35.71 1.31 60.58
C LEU A 144 34.67 2.15 59.81
N LEU A 145 34.57 3.45 60.10
CA LEU A 145 33.70 4.38 59.37
C LEU A 145 34.21 4.64 57.95
N ASP A 146 35.52 4.69 57.72
CA ASP A 146 36.12 4.81 56.39
C ASP A 146 35.97 3.53 55.55
N LEU A 147 35.93 2.35 56.18
CA LEU A 147 35.57 1.09 55.49
C LEU A 147 34.09 1.06 55.11
N ALA A 148 33.21 1.62 55.95
CA ALA A 148 31.80 1.78 55.62
C ALA A 148 31.61 2.79 54.47
N GLU A 149 32.34 3.92 54.47
CA GLU A 149 32.34 4.88 53.36
C GLU A 149 32.77 4.20 52.04
N ARG A 150 33.85 3.39 52.05
CA ARG A 150 34.25 2.62 50.86
C ARG A 150 33.19 1.62 50.41
N SER A 151 32.52 0.96 51.35
CA SER A 151 31.42 0.03 51.02
C SER A 151 30.29 0.77 50.27
N PHE A 152 29.98 2.01 50.68
CA PHE A 152 29.03 2.88 49.98
C PHE A 152 29.55 3.30 48.60
N GLU A 153 30.81 3.75 48.49
CA GLU A 153 31.45 4.11 47.20
C GLU A 153 31.50 2.93 46.20
N GLU A 154 31.67 1.70 46.69
CA GLU A 154 31.70 0.44 45.93
C GLU A 154 30.29 -0.10 45.60
N GLY A 155 29.22 0.50 46.14
CA GLY A 155 27.82 0.15 45.81
C GLY A 155 27.10 -0.73 46.84
N ASP A 156 27.75 -1.13 47.94
CA ASP A 156 27.13 -1.87 49.06
C ASP A 156 26.67 -0.90 50.17
N ILE A 157 25.59 -0.16 49.89
CA ILE A 157 25.01 0.76 50.88
C ILE A 157 24.45 0.05 52.12
N GLU A 158 23.89 -1.15 51.97
CA GLU A 158 23.37 -1.90 53.12
C GLU A 158 24.54 -2.32 54.02
N GLY A 159 25.62 -2.91 53.46
CA GLY A 159 26.85 -3.21 54.19
C GLY A 159 27.52 -1.97 54.80
N ALA A 160 27.52 -0.82 54.12
CA ALA A 160 27.99 0.45 54.67
C ALA A 160 27.23 0.84 55.94
N ILE A 161 25.90 0.90 55.88
CA ILE A 161 25.02 1.24 57.00
C ILE A 161 25.22 0.24 58.14
N ASP A 162 25.24 -1.05 57.83
CA ASP A 162 25.38 -2.12 58.79
C ASP A 162 26.76 -2.08 59.48
N ASN A 163 27.81 -1.67 58.78
CA ASN A 163 29.18 -1.60 59.34
C ASN A 163 29.39 -0.33 60.17
N ALA A 164 28.86 0.82 59.73
CA ALA A 164 28.87 2.06 60.51
C ALA A 164 28.11 1.89 61.84
N ARG A 165 26.97 1.19 61.84
CA ARG A 165 26.18 0.91 63.06
C ARG A 165 26.80 -0.06 64.06
N LYS A 166 27.94 -0.66 63.74
CA LYS A 166 28.73 -1.50 64.67
C LYS A 166 29.77 -0.67 65.46
N ILE A 167 29.93 0.62 65.16
CA ILE A 167 30.81 1.53 65.92
C ILE A 167 30.28 1.70 67.36
N PRO A 168 31.11 1.57 68.42
CA PRO A 168 30.65 1.69 69.80
C PRO A 168 30.22 3.12 70.15
N ALA A 169 29.15 3.26 70.92
CA ALA A 169 28.56 4.55 71.30
C ALA A 169 29.47 5.46 72.15
N GLN A 170 30.56 4.91 72.73
CA GLN A 170 31.57 5.65 73.50
C GLN A 170 32.73 6.21 72.66
N ALA A 171 32.84 5.85 71.37
CA ALA A 171 33.74 6.51 70.44
C ALA A 171 33.16 7.88 70.03
N ALA A 172 33.99 8.91 69.87
CA ALA A 172 33.55 10.21 69.36
C ALA A 172 33.05 10.09 67.91
N ALA A 173 33.65 9.20 67.11
CA ALA A 173 33.16 8.81 65.78
C ALA A 173 31.67 8.39 65.75
N ALA A 174 31.11 7.84 66.85
CA ALA A 174 29.69 7.46 66.91
C ALA A 174 28.75 8.67 66.74
N SER A 175 29.19 9.88 67.07
CA SER A 175 28.38 11.10 66.94
C SER A 175 28.03 11.48 65.50
N VAL A 176 28.83 11.04 64.51
CA VAL A 176 28.62 11.32 63.08
C VAL A 176 28.05 10.14 62.29
N VAL A 177 27.80 8.98 62.93
CA VAL A 177 27.37 7.75 62.24
C VAL A 177 26.00 7.91 61.57
N GLU A 178 24.96 8.34 62.31
CA GLU A 178 23.63 8.49 61.70
C GLU A 178 23.57 9.69 60.73
N GLU A 179 24.44 10.70 60.87
CA GLU A 179 24.59 11.78 59.89
C GLU A 179 25.14 11.25 58.55
N ARG A 180 26.23 10.46 58.57
CA ARG A 180 26.74 9.80 57.35
C ARG A 180 25.70 8.85 56.74
N ILE A 181 24.97 8.08 57.56
CA ILE A 181 23.90 7.17 57.10
C ILE A 181 22.74 7.92 56.43
N VAL A 182 22.38 9.12 56.89
CA VAL A 182 21.39 9.98 56.20
C VAL A 182 21.96 10.45 54.86
N ARG A 183 23.17 11.02 54.83
CA ARG A 183 23.84 11.46 53.59
C ARG A 183 23.91 10.34 52.55
N TRP A 184 24.37 9.14 52.92
CA TRP A 184 24.45 7.98 52.02
C TRP A 184 23.09 7.62 51.44
N LYS A 185 22.02 7.63 52.25
CA LYS A 185 20.66 7.32 51.78
C LYS A 185 20.08 8.37 50.85
N GLU A 186 20.40 9.65 51.06
CA GLU A 186 19.96 10.74 50.19
C GLU A 186 20.65 10.66 48.82
N ILE A 187 21.99 10.52 48.79
CA ILE A 187 22.76 10.35 47.55
C ILE A 187 22.34 9.09 46.79
N TRP A 188 22.16 7.97 47.50
CA TRP A 188 21.74 6.70 46.90
C TRP A 188 20.32 6.78 46.33
N LYS A 189 19.42 7.50 46.99
CA LYS A 189 18.09 7.78 46.48
C LYS A 189 18.15 8.65 45.22
N GLU A 190 19.00 9.68 45.19
CA GLU A 190 19.18 10.54 44.01
C GLU A 190 19.67 9.72 42.80
N GLY A 191 20.75 8.95 42.94
CA GLY A 191 21.24 8.06 41.87
C GLY A 191 20.19 7.06 41.38
N ALA A 192 19.46 6.42 42.31
CA ALA A 192 18.39 5.49 41.98
C ALA A 192 17.20 6.17 41.28
N ASP A 193 16.74 7.34 41.74
CA ASP A 193 15.65 8.10 41.11
C ASP A 193 16.03 8.55 39.68
N ILE A 194 17.28 9.00 39.47
CA ILE A 194 17.82 9.36 38.14
C ILE A 194 17.83 8.14 37.22
N PHE A 195 18.40 7.01 37.66
CA PHE A 195 18.52 5.79 36.85
C PHE A 195 17.15 5.19 36.49
N ASN A 196 16.21 5.14 37.44
CA ASN A 196 14.85 4.69 37.20
C ASN A 196 14.12 5.62 36.21
N THR A 197 14.20 6.94 36.42
CA THR A 197 13.60 7.92 35.50
C THR A 197 14.17 7.80 34.09
N ALA A 198 15.49 7.61 33.95
CA ALA A 198 16.13 7.41 32.65
C ALA A 198 15.62 6.15 31.94
N THR A 199 15.46 5.06 32.70
CA THR A 199 14.91 3.78 32.19
C THR A 199 13.47 3.94 31.71
N ASP A 200 12.62 4.70 32.42
CA ASP A 200 11.26 5.00 31.98
C ASP A 200 11.22 5.93 30.76
N ARG A 201 12.12 6.92 30.66
CA ARG A 201 12.28 7.72 29.42
C ARG A 201 12.68 6.86 28.22
N LEU A 202 13.36 5.74 28.41
CA LEU A 202 13.66 4.80 27.33
C LEU A 202 12.44 3.99 26.90
N LYS A 203 11.59 3.53 27.83
CA LYS A 203 10.28 2.90 27.52
C LYS A 203 9.39 3.87 26.73
N GLU A 204 9.38 5.15 27.09
CA GLU A 204 8.73 6.24 26.35
C GLU A 204 9.37 6.56 24.98
N LYS A 205 10.48 5.90 24.61
CA LYS A 205 11.28 6.14 23.39
C LYS A 205 11.90 7.55 23.33
N ASN A 206 12.01 8.22 24.48
CA ASN A 206 12.67 9.51 24.66
C ASN A 206 14.16 9.32 25.02
N PHE A 207 14.93 8.84 24.03
CA PHE A 207 16.36 8.58 24.15
C PHE A 207 17.20 9.83 24.51
N GLN A 208 16.69 11.04 24.22
CA GLN A 208 17.40 12.28 24.50
C GLN A 208 17.35 12.63 25.99
N SER A 209 16.17 12.58 26.62
CA SER A 209 16.06 12.80 28.07
C SER A 209 16.76 11.69 28.87
N ALA A 210 16.70 10.44 28.39
CA ALA A 210 17.45 9.35 29.01
C ALA A 210 18.97 9.59 29.00
N PHE A 211 19.52 10.09 27.88
CA PHE A 211 20.95 10.42 27.80
C PHE A 211 21.33 11.63 28.66
N THR A 212 20.47 12.65 28.77
CA THR A 212 20.69 13.75 29.72
C THR A 212 20.69 13.26 31.17
N LEU A 213 19.81 12.32 31.52
CA LEU A 213 19.77 11.70 32.85
C LEU A 213 20.98 10.78 33.10
N SER A 214 21.52 10.08 32.09
CA SER A 214 22.78 9.35 32.28
C SER A 214 23.95 10.29 32.57
N VAL A 215 24.04 11.44 31.90
CA VAL A 215 25.09 12.44 32.24
C VAL A 215 24.94 12.93 33.68
N ALA A 216 23.72 13.12 34.18
CA ALA A 216 23.49 13.54 35.57
C ALA A 216 23.94 12.50 36.63
N LEU A 217 24.12 11.22 36.29
CA LEU A 217 24.73 10.25 37.20
C LEU A 217 26.22 10.53 37.48
N LEU A 218 26.89 11.28 36.60
CA LEU A 218 28.29 11.70 36.80
C LEU A 218 28.44 12.78 37.88
N ASP A 219 27.36 13.50 38.19
CA ASP A 219 27.31 14.58 39.18
C ASP A 219 26.88 14.09 40.58
N VAL A 220 26.55 12.79 40.73
CA VAL A 220 26.17 12.15 42.01
C VAL A 220 27.42 11.88 42.86
N ASP A 221 27.39 12.24 44.15
CA ASP A 221 28.51 12.10 45.12
C ASP A 221 28.76 10.63 45.56
N ASN A 222 28.99 9.74 44.59
CA ASN A 222 29.24 8.31 44.80
C ASN A 222 29.90 7.67 43.56
N GLN A 223 31.02 6.97 43.74
CA GLN A 223 31.78 6.37 42.64
C GLN A 223 31.01 5.29 41.86
N TYR A 224 30.27 4.40 42.52
CA TYR A 224 29.48 3.36 41.86
C TYR A 224 28.38 3.92 40.94
N TRP A 225 27.70 5.01 41.36
CA TRP A 225 26.75 5.71 40.50
C TRP A 225 27.43 6.40 39.31
N ALA A 226 28.52 7.14 39.56
CA ALA A 226 29.25 7.90 38.54
C ALA A 226 30.07 7.03 37.56
N THR A 227 30.34 5.76 37.89
CA THR A 227 31.14 4.85 37.04
C THR A 227 30.33 3.67 36.50
N GLU A 228 30.00 2.68 37.34
CA GLU A 228 29.34 1.45 36.88
C GLU A 228 27.91 1.71 36.42
N LYS A 229 27.08 2.41 37.20
CA LYS A 229 25.68 2.65 36.81
C LYS A 229 25.55 3.64 35.66
N TYR A 230 26.48 4.59 35.53
CA TYR A 230 26.63 5.39 34.31
C TYR A 230 26.93 4.51 33.08
N ALA A 231 27.85 3.55 33.19
CA ALA A 231 28.20 2.64 32.10
C ALA A 231 27.05 1.68 31.74
N ASP A 232 26.38 1.09 32.74
CA ASP A 232 25.18 0.27 32.57
C ASP A 232 24.09 1.02 31.81
N LEU A 233 23.73 2.22 32.27
CA LEU A 233 22.70 3.04 31.64
C LEU A 233 23.12 3.45 30.22
N THR A 234 24.39 3.72 29.98
CA THR A 234 24.91 4.03 28.63
C THR A 234 24.82 2.81 27.69
N LYS A 235 25.15 1.59 28.15
CA LYS A 235 24.93 0.33 27.42
C LYS A 235 23.44 0.17 27.08
N LEU A 236 22.57 0.37 28.07
CA LEU A 236 21.12 0.18 27.99
C LEU A 236 20.46 1.22 27.05
N ILE A 237 20.89 2.48 27.07
CA ILE A 237 20.51 3.50 26.08
C ILE A 237 20.91 3.08 24.66
N SER A 238 22.13 2.54 24.49
CA SER A 238 22.62 2.10 23.17
C SER A 238 21.79 0.94 22.61
N LEU A 239 21.56 -0.10 23.43
CA LEU A 239 20.72 -1.25 23.10
C LEU A 239 19.29 -0.83 22.75
N ALA A 240 18.65 -0.02 23.60
CA ALA A 240 17.32 0.53 23.37
C ALA A 240 17.23 1.33 22.05
N ARG A 241 18.27 2.10 21.71
CA ARG A 241 18.33 2.82 20.43
C ARG A 241 18.48 1.90 19.22
N GLU A 242 19.03 0.70 19.35
CA GLU A 242 19.00 -0.31 18.29
C GLU A 242 17.65 -1.03 18.22
N ASP A 243 17.15 -1.54 19.34
CA ASP A 243 15.95 -2.36 19.37
C ASP A 243 14.69 -1.56 19.07
N GLY A 244 14.62 -0.30 19.50
CA GLY A 244 13.58 0.64 19.08
C GLY A 244 13.55 0.86 17.55
N ARG A 245 14.70 0.75 16.86
CA ARG A 245 14.77 0.76 15.39
C ARG A 245 14.34 -0.59 14.80
N LYS A 246 14.75 -1.73 15.37
CA LYS A 246 14.28 -3.08 14.96
C LYS A 246 12.75 -3.17 15.04
N LEU A 247 12.19 -2.82 16.20
CA LEU A 247 10.75 -2.75 16.49
C LEU A 247 10.01 -1.84 15.50
N SER A 248 10.43 -0.59 15.35
CA SER A 248 9.79 0.36 14.42
C SER A 248 9.78 -0.14 12.97
N LYS A 249 10.89 -0.76 12.53
CA LYS A 249 11.03 -1.37 11.19
C LYS A 249 10.17 -2.63 11.04
N ALA A 250 10.05 -3.45 12.09
CA ALA A 250 9.18 -4.62 12.11
C ALA A 250 7.71 -4.23 11.93
N LEU A 251 7.22 -3.28 12.74
CA LEU A 251 5.85 -2.77 12.66
C LEU A 251 5.55 -2.12 11.30
N ALA A 252 6.50 -1.38 10.72
CA ALA A 252 6.39 -0.86 9.37
C ALA A 252 6.31 -1.96 8.29
N SER A 253 7.01 -3.09 8.50
CA SER A 253 7.00 -4.24 7.58
C SER A 253 5.68 -5.04 7.69
N ALA A 254 5.17 -5.24 8.90
CA ALA A 254 3.91 -5.93 9.16
C ALA A 254 2.70 -5.19 8.54
N LYS A 255 2.70 -3.86 8.56
CA LYS A 255 1.65 -3.00 7.95
C LYS A 255 1.42 -3.24 6.45
N ALA A 256 2.35 -3.90 5.75
CA ALA A 256 2.15 -4.28 4.35
C ALA A 256 1.12 -5.42 4.16
N GLY A 257 0.74 -6.16 5.22
CA GLY A 257 -0.24 -7.25 5.13
C GLY A 257 0.20 -8.47 4.31
N THR A 258 1.47 -8.56 3.91
CA THR A 258 2.00 -9.64 3.06
C THR A 258 2.81 -10.66 3.85
N LEU A 259 2.93 -11.88 3.34
CA LEU A 259 3.80 -12.93 3.88
C LEU A 259 5.22 -12.42 4.18
N LYS A 260 5.85 -11.78 3.19
CA LYS A 260 7.20 -11.21 3.35
C LYS A 260 7.24 -10.10 4.41
N GLY A 261 6.21 -9.26 4.48
CA GLY A 261 6.11 -8.18 5.47
C GLY A 261 6.01 -8.71 6.90
N PHE A 262 5.13 -9.69 7.13
CA PHE A 262 4.95 -10.30 8.44
C PHE A 262 6.14 -11.17 8.87
N THR A 263 6.68 -12.04 8.00
CA THR A 263 7.85 -12.87 8.37
C THR A 263 9.09 -12.00 8.63
N SER A 264 9.28 -10.93 7.85
CA SER A 264 10.34 -9.95 8.09
C SER A 264 10.08 -9.07 9.32
N ALA A 265 8.86 -9.00 9.84
CA ALA A 265 8.59 -8.32 11.11
C ALA A 265 8.95 -9.23 12.29
N LEU A 266 8.48 -10.47 12.26
CA LEU A 266 8.76 -11.48 13.29
C LEU A 266 10.26 -11.73 13.46
N ASP A 267 11.01 -11.90 12.36
CA ASP A 267 12.48 -12.03 12.34
C ASP A 267 13.22 -10.86 13.05
N GLN A 268 12.68 -9.65 12.97
CA GLN A 268 13.31 -8.46 13.55
C GLN A 268 12.92 -8.28 15.04
N LEU A 269 11.76 -8.79 15.46
CA LEU A 269 11.32 -8.78 16.86
C LEU A 269 11.90 -9.94 17.67
N GLU A 270 12.18 -11.08 17.03
CA GLU A 270 12.90 -12.22 17.63
C GLU A 270 14.37 -11.88 17.98
N LYS A 271 14.88 -10.74 17.48
CA LYS A 271 16.24 -10.21 17.71
C LYS A 271 16.27 -9.08 18.73
N ILE A 272 15.22 -8.98 19.54
CA ILE A 272 15.11 -8.11 20.72
C ILE A 272 15.13 -9.04 21.94
N ASP A 273 16.19 -8.92 22.74
CA ASP A 273 16.53 -9.84 23.83
C ASP A 273 15.92 -9.40 25.18
N GLU A 274 15.97 -10.25 26.20
CA GLU A 274 15.47 -9.97 27.56
C GLU A 274 16.26 -8.84 28.26
N GLU A 275 17.50 -8.57 27.85
CA GLU A 275 18.23 -7.36 28.28
C GLU A 275 17.58 -6.03 27.80
N SER A 276 16.62 -6.07 26.87
CA SER A 276 16.07 -4.88 26.22
C SER A 276 14.81 -4.32 26.90
N VAL A 277 14.77 -3.00 27.12
CA VAL A 277 13.58 -2.28 27.62
C VAL A 277 12.34 -2.42 26.73
N PHE A 278 12.50 -2.92 25.49
CA PHE A 278 11.41 -3.17 24.54
C PHE A 278 11.02 -4.64 24.42
N TYR A 279 11.56 -5.55 25.24
CA TYR A 279 11.27 -6.99 25.15
C TYR A 279 9.77 -7.29 25.30
N GLU A 280 9.11 -6.78 26.35
CA GLU A 280 7.68 -7.01 26.57
C GLU A 280 6.82 -6.45 25.43
N GLU A 281 7.17 -5.28 24.90
CA GLU A 281 6.51 -4.70 23.73
C GLU A 281 6.73 -5.58 22.49
N ALA A 282 7.95 -6.03 22.23
CA ALA A 282 8.27 -6.91 21.12
C ALA A 282 7.51 -8.25 21.18
N GLN A 283 7.41 -8.87 22.36
CA GLN A 283 6.67 -10.13 22.54
C GLN A 283 5.15 -9.96 22.46
N LYS A 284 4.62 -8.80 22.86
CA LYS A 284 3.22 -8.41 22.60
C LYS A 284 2.97 -8.25 21.10
N GLU A 285 3.78 -7.44 20.42
CA GLU A 285 3.64 -7.16 18.99
C GLU A 285 3.84 -8.43 18.12
N ARG A 286 4.72 -9.37 18.51
CA ARG A 286 4.83 -10.70 17.84
C ARG A 286 3.50 -11.46 17.87
N LYS A 287 2.73 -11.40 18.96
CA LYS A 287 1.41 -12.05 19.10
C LYS A 287 0.33 -11.32 18.29
N GLU A 288 0.35 -9.99 18.24
CA GLU A 288 -0.58 -9.20 17.41
C GLU A 288 -0.30 -9.38 15.90
N ILE A 289 0.97 -9.49 15.51
CA ILE A 289 1.38 -9.84 14.15
C ILE A 289 0.94 -11.26 13.79
N ALA A 290 1.16 -12.25 14.66
CA ALA A 290 0.71 -13.62 14.46
C ALA A 290 -0.83 -13.70 14.29
N SER A 291 -1.57 -12.93 15.09
CA SER A 291 -3.04 -12.79 14.97
C SER A 291 -3.45 -12.14 13.65
N SER A 292 -2.69 -11.15 13.19
CA SER A 292 -2.90 -10.49 11.89
C SER A 292 -2.63 -11.44 10.71
N MET A 293 -1.61 -12.31 10.81
CA MET A 293 -1.34 -13.37 9.83
C MET A 293 -2.46 -14.41 9.79
N LEU A 294 -3.06 -14.76 10.93
CA LEU A 294 -4.18 -15.69 10.99
C LEU A 294 -5.40 -15.14 10.21
N LEU A 295 -5.74 -13.86 10.44
CA LEU A 295 -6.82 -13.16 9.73
C LEU A 295 -6.53 -13.00 8.24
N ALA A 296 -5.30 -12.67 7.86
CA ALA A 296 -4.89 -12.61 6.45
C ALA A 296 -4.94 -14.01 5.78
N GLY A 297 -4.57 -15.07 6.49
CA GLY A 297 -4.70 -16.45 6.04
C GLY A 297 -6.15 -16.88 5.81
N GLU A 298 -7.06 -16.45 6.68
CA GLU A 298 -8.51 -16.61 6.50
C GLU A 298 -9.04 -15.85 5.27
N GLN A 299 -8.66 -14.59 5.08
CA GLN A 299 -9.07 -13.79 3.92
C GLN A 299 -8.57 -14.42 2.61
N LEU A 300 -7.33 -14.90 2.58
CA LEU A 300 -6.76 -15.62 1.43
C LEU A 300 -7.51 -16.93 1.12
N LEU A 301 -8.19 -17.57 2.10
CA LEU A 301 -9.10 -18.68 1.82
C LEU A 301 -10.44 -18.20 1.22
N ALA A 302 -10.99 -17.08 1.69
CA ALA A 302 -12.20 -16.49 1.09
C ALA A 302 -11.97 -16.10 -0.38
N ASP A 303 -10.82 -15.51 -0.69
CA ASP A 303 -10.38 -15.12 -2.04
C ASP A 303 -9.89 -16.30 -2.91
N ARG A 304 -10.10 -17.55 -2.44
CA ARG A 304 -9.69 -18.82 -3.08
C ARG A 304 -8.18 -19.00 -3.31
N GLN A 305 -7.33 -18.19 -2.70
CA GLN A 305 -5.87 -18.22 -2.82
C GLN A 305 -5.23 -19.29 -1.92
N LEU A 306 -5.61 -20.55 -2.14
CA LEU A 306 -5.28 -21.70 -1.27
C LEU A 306 -3.80 -21.84 -0.90
N GLN A 307 -2.89 -21.62 -1.87
CA GLN A 307 -1.45 -21.75 -1.62
C GLN A 307 -0.90 -20.57 -0.81
N SER A 308 -1.33 -19.34 -1.11
CA SER A 308 -1.01 -18.14 -0.34
C SER A 308 -1.49 -18.28 1.11
N ALA A 309 -2.71 -18.77 1.31
CA ALA A 309 -3.28 -19.02 2.64
C ALA A 309 -2.49 -20.08 3.43
N ARG A 310 -2.15 -21.22 2.80
CA ARG A 310 -1.34 -22.26 3.46
C ARG A 310 0.06 -21.75 3.80
N ALA A 311 0.70 -20.97 2.92
CA ALA A 311 2.00 -20.35 3.19
C ALA A 311 1.92 -19.32 4.32
N MET A 312 0.85 -18.53 4.40
CA MET A 312 0.57 -17.60 5.51
C MET A 312 0.45 -18.34 6.84
N LEU A 313 -0.45 -19.33 6.92
CA LEU A 313 -0.74 -20.08 8.14
C LEU A 313 0.46 -20.89 8.64
N ASN A 314 1.25 -21.48 7.73
CA ASN A 314 2.44 -22.24 8.08
C ASN A 314 3.62 -21.37 8.55
N ALA A 315 3.57 -20.06 8.31
CA ALA A 315 4.59 -19.10 8.73
C ALA A 315 4.29 -18.45 10.10
N ILE A 316 3.17 -18.80 10.75
CA ILE A 316 2.80 -18.29 12.07
C ILE A 316 3.65 -18.98 13.16
N PRO A 317 4.32 -18.23 14.06
CA PRO A 317 5.15 -18.82 15.11
C PRO A 317 4.35 -19.69 16.10
N ARG A 318 4.94 -20.80 16.56
CA ARG A 318 4.25 -21.76 17.45
C ARG A 318 4.06 -21.21 18.87
N ASP A 319 4.99 -20.39 19.31
CA ASP A 319 5.02 -19.66 20.58
C ASP A 319 3.99 -18.52 20.66
N ALA A 320 3.38 -18.13 19.54
CA ALA A 320 2.29 -17.16 19.51
C ALA A 320 0.97 -17.70 20.12
N GLY A 321 0.87 -19.00 20.41
CA GLY A 321 -0.29 -19.63 21.04
C GLY A 321 -1.44 -20.02 20.08
N LEU A 322 -1.46 -19.51 18.84
CA LEU A 322 -2.52 -19.71 17.84
C LEU A 322 -2.50 -21.09 17.15
N GLY A 323 -1.94 -22.10 17.81
CA GLY A 323 -1.71 -23.43 17.23
C GLY A 323 -3.01 -24.21 16.95
N GLU A 324 -4.08 -23.95 17.69
CA GLU A 324 -5.39 -24.54 17.43
C GLU A 324 -6.03 -23.90 16.19
N GLU A 325 -6.06 -22.58 16.11
CA GLU A 325 -6.67 -21.81 15.03
C GLU A 325 -5.96 -22.04 13.69
N VAL A 326 -4.63 -22.16 13.69
CA VAL A 326 -3.85 -22.51 12.49
C VAL A 326 -4.24 -23.89 11.95
N ALA A 327 -4.31 -24.89 12.84
CA ALA A 327 -4.70 -26.25 12.45
C ALA A 327 -6.20 -26.33 12.05
N ASP A 328 -7.07 -25.55 12.68
CA ASP A 328 -8.47 -25.39 12.25
C ASP A 328 -8.52 -24.80 10.83
N LEU A 329 -7.82 -23.69 10.56
CA LEU A 329 -7.82 -23.08 9.22
C LEU A 329 -7.17 -23.97 8.15
N GLN A 330 -6.25 -24.86 8.50
CA GLN A 330 -5.78 -25.92 7.59
C GLN A 330 -6.90 -26.94 7.24
N ILE A 331 -7.79 -27.27 8.18
CA ILE A 331 -9.00 -28.08 7.90
C ILE A 331 -9.95 -27.32 6.96
N PHE A 332 -10.19 -26.02 7.21
CA PHE A 332 -10.99 -25.17 6.32
C PHE A 332 -10.37 -25.11 4.91
N ALA A 333 -9.05 -24.94 4.80
CA ALA A 333 -8.34 -24.90 3.53
C ALA A 333 -8.52 -26.20 2.70
N ALA A 334 -8.50 -27.36 3.35
CA ALA A 334 -8.76 -28.64 2.70
C ALA A 334 -10.25 -28.85 2.35
N ALA A 335 -11.18 -28.34 3.18
CA ALA A 335 -12.61 -28.43 2.91
C ALA A 335 -13.04 -27.52 1.74
N TYR A 336 -12.61 -26.26 1.75
CA TYR A 336 -12.89 -25.30 0.67
C TYR A 336 -12.36 -25.77 -0.69
N GLN A 337 -11.19 -26.41 -0.72
CA GLN A 337 -10.62 -27.01 -1.94
C GLN A 337 -11.58 -28.00 -2.62
N GLN A 338 -12.42 -28.70 -1.85
CA GLN A 338 -13.47 -29.61 -2.37
C GLN A 338 -14.77 -28.85 -2.68
N ALA A 339 -15.18 -27.92 -1.81
CA ALA A 339 -16.42 -27.16 -1.96
C ALA A 339 -16.44 -26.28 -3.21
N TRP A 340 -15.32 -25.67 -3.61
CA TRP A 340 -15.24 -24.79 -4.79
C TRP A 340 -15.52 -25.50 -6.13
N LEU A 341 -15.58 -26.83 -6.15
CA LEU A 341 -16.03 -27.60 -7.31
C LEU A 341 -17.54 -27.45 -7.56
N SER A 342 -18.32 -26.99 -6.56
CA SER A 342 -19.79 -26.83 -6.61
C SER A 342 -20.54 -28.08 -7.11
N THR A 343 -19.99 -29.27 -6.86
CA THR A 343 -20.62 -30.57 -7.11
C THR A 343 -21.04 -31.21 -5.79
N ILE A 344 -22.03 -32.11 -5.83
CA ILE A 344 -22.50 -32.84 -4.64
C ILE A 344 -21.31 -33.54 -3.95
N GLY A 345 -20.52 -34.32 -4.68
CA GLY A 345 -19.36 -35.02 -4.10
C GLY A 345 -18.25 -34.08 -3.58
N GLY A 346 -18.07 -32.89 -4.17
CA GLY A 346 -17.15 -31.87 -3.65
C GLY A 346 -17.65 -31.25 -2.33
N LEU A 347 -18.95 -30.97 -2.24
CA LEU A 347 -19.60 -30.46 -1.02
C LEU A 347 -19.64 -31.52 0.08
N GLU A 348 -19.92 -32.79 -0.24
CA GLU A 348 -19.83 -33.92 0.69
C GLU A 348 -18.40 -34.15 1.17
N GLY A 349 -17.40 -34.05 0.28
CA GLY A 349 -15.99 -34.06 0.63
C GLY A 349 -15.60 -32.93 1.58
N ALA A 350 -16.12 -31.72 1.34
CA ALA A 350 -15.92 -30.56 2.21
C ALA A 350 -16.55 -30.75 3.60
N ILE A 351 -17.79 -31.24 3.66
CA ILE A 351 -18.48 -31.59 4.91
C ILE A 351 -17.69 -32.66 5.69
N ASN A 352 -17.25 -33.74 5.01
CA ASN A 352 -16.48 -34.82 5.64
C ASN A 352 -15.10 -34.37 6.14
N GLN A 353 -14.46 -33.40 5.48
CA GLN A 353 -13.24 -32.78 5.97
C GLN A 353 -13.52 -31.86 7.17
N MET A 354 -14.57 -31.03 7.12
CA MET A 354 -14.94 -30.12 8.20
C MET A 354 -15.44 -30.86 9.45
N ASN A 355 -16.07 -32.02 9.30
CA ASN A 355 -16.49 -32.89 10.42
C ASN A 355 -15.33 -33.43 11.27
N ARG A 356 -14.07 -33.26 10.83
CA ARG A 356 -12.87 -33.57 11.64
C ARG A 356 -12.62 -32.54 12.75
N LEU A 357 -13.27 -31.38 12.67
CA LEU A 357 -13.15 -30.29 13.63
C LEU A 357 -13.88 -30.64 14.94
N GLY A 358 -13.12 -30.81 16.02
CA GLY A 358 -13.65 -31.20 17.33
C GLY A 358 -14.54 -30.13 17.97
N LYS A 359 -15.52 -30.54 18.78
CA LYS A 359 -16.53 -29.65 19.40
C LYS A 359 -15.95 -28.56 20.31
N SER A 360 -14.76 -28.78 20.86
CA SER A 360 -14.04 -27.85 21.75
C SER A 360 -13.16 -26.84 21.01
N ARG A 361 -13.02 -26.95 19.69
CA ARG A 361 -12.03 -26.20 18.91
C ARG A 361 -12.51 -24.78 18.58
N PRO A 362 -11.62 -23.76 18.55
CA PRO A 362 -11.99 -22.36 18.39
C PRO A 362 -12.93 -22.08 17.22
N LEU A 363 -12.69 -22.69 16.05
CA LEU A 363 -13.48 -22.42 14.84
C LEU A 363 -14.67 -23.38 14.64
N TYR A 364 -14.98 -24.28 15.59
CA TYR A 364 -16.05 -25.28 15.46
C TYR A 364 -17.40 -24.66 15.06
N GLY A 365 -17.82 -23.60 15.75
CA GLY A 365 -19.09 -22.91 15.46
C GLY A 365 -19.14 -22.27 14.07
N LYS A 366 -17.99 -21.95 13.48
CA LYS A 366 -17.88 -21.44 12.10
C LYS A 366 -17.92 -22.60 11.09
N GLY A 367 -17.25 -23.72 11.38
CA GLY A 367 -17.29 -24.93 10.56
C GLY A 367 -18.70 -25.52 10.43
N GLN A 368 -19.46 -25.53 11.54
CA GLN A 368 -20.86 -26.00 11.53
C GLN A 368 -21.78 -25.12 10.65
N ARG A 369 -21.54 -23.80 10.56
CA ARG A 369 -22.29 -22.92 9.64
C ARG A 369 -22.01 -23.25 8.18
N LEU A 370 -20.74 -23.52 7.83
CA LEU A 370 -20.37 -23.95 6.48
C LEU A 370 -20.96 -25.32 6.13
N ILE A 371 -20.95 -26.29 7.06
CA ILE A 371 -21.61 -27.59 6.87
C ILE A 371 -23.11 -27.40 6.58
N ALA A 372 -23.82 -26.57 7.35
CA ALA A 372 -25.24 -26.29 7.13
C ALA A 372 -25.51 -25.62 5.76
N GLN A 373 -24.63 -24.72 5.32
CA GLN A 373 -24.69 -24.12 3.97
C GLN A 373 -24.47 -25.18 2.88
N TRP A 374 -23.38 -25.95 2.94
CA TRP A 374 -23.08 -26.97 1.92
C TRP A 374 -24.16 -28.06 1.85
N GLN A 375 -24.79 -28.41 2.97
CA GLN A 375 -25.97 -29.28 2.98
C GLN A 375 -27.19 -28.67 2.30
N GLN A 376 -27.38 -27.34 2.36
CA GLN A 376 -28.42 -26.65 1.60
C GLN A 376 -28.10 -26.62 0.10
N GLU A 377 -26.85 -26.31 -0.26
CA GLU A 377 -26.39 -26.32 -1.66
C GLU A 377 -26.55 -27.70 -2.31
N ILE A 378 -26.25 -28.79 -1.59
CA ILE A 378 -26.52 -30.17 -2.04
C ILE A 378 -28.02 -30.39 -2.31
N ARG A 379 -28.92 -29.91 -1.44
CA ARG A 379 -30.39 -30.03 -1.65
C ARG A 379 -30.82 -29.26 -2.90
N GLU A 380 -30.28 -28.07 -3.11
CA GLU A 380 -30.63 -27.19 -4.23
C GLU A 380 -30.07 -27.69 -5.57
N ILE A 381 -28.86 -28.26 -5.59
CA ILE A 381 -28.31 -28.94 -6.78
C ILE A 381 -29.15 -30.16 -7.17
N ASN A 382 -29.58 -30.97 -6.18
CA ASN A 382 -30.49 -32.10 -6.42
C ASN A 382 -31.87 -31.63 -6.94
N LEU A 383 -32.35 -30.47 -6.49
CA LEU A 383 -33.60 -29.89 -6.96
C LEU A 383 -33.49 -29.36 -8.41
N LEU A 384 -32.33 -28.80 -8.78
CA LEU A 384 -32.02 -28.45 -10.18
C LEU A 384 -31.90 -29.69 -11.07
N SER A 385 -31.35 -30.81 -10.59
CA SER A 385 -31.32 -32.06 -11.37
C SER A 385 -32.74 -32.53 -11.71
N GLN A 386 -33.61 -32.65 -10.71
CA GLN A 386 -35.02 -33.02 -10.90
C GLN A 386 -35.76 -32.06 -11.83
N ALA A 387 -35.49 -30.75 -11.72
CA ALA A 387 -36.06 -29.76 -12.62
C ALA A 387 -35.60 -29.98 -14.08
N ARG A 388 -34.31 -30.23 -14.32
CA ARG A 388 -33.76 -30.56 -15.65
C ARG A 388 -34.35 -31.84 -16.21
N GLU A 389 -34.45 -32.90 -15.41
CA GLU A 389 -35.03 -34.20 -15.78
C GLU A 389 -36.50 -34.10 -16.19
N ARG A 390 -37.27 -33.17 -15.59
CA ARG A 390 -38.61 -32.81 -16.09
C ARG A 390 -38.51 -32.03 -17.40
N ALA A 391 -37.73 -30.96 -17.44
CA ALA A 391 -37.61 -30.09 -18.62
C ALA A 391 -37.17 -30.82 -19.90
N VAL A 392 -36.36 -31.89 -19.80
CA VAL A 392 -35.94 -32.74 -20.92
C VAL A 392 -37.12 -33.38 -21.66
N ARG A 393 -38.26 -33.59 -21.00
CA ARG A 393 -39.50 -34.14 -21.62
C ARG A 393 -40.19 -33.15 -22.56
N GLY A 394 -39.82 -31.87 -22.51
CA GLY A 394 -40.22 -30.83 -23.48
C GLY A 394 -41.67 -30.37 -23.46
N SER A 395 -42.59 -31.06 -22.76
CA SER A 395 -43.99 -30.64 -22.69
C SER A 395 -44.13 -29.31 -21.92
N THR A 396 -45.13 -28.49 -22.26
CA THR A 396 -45.38 -27.22 -21.56
C THR A 396 -45.71 -27.44 -20.08
N ALA A 397 -46.32 -28.57 -19.73
CA ALA A 397 -46.58 -28.97 -18.36
C ALA A 397 -45.28 -29.36 -17.61
N ASP A 398 -44.42 -30.20 -18.20
CA ASP A 398 -43.15 -30.59 -17.58
C ASP A 398 -42.19 -29.39 -17.45
N LEU A 399 -42.14 -28.49 -18.44
CA LEU A 399 -41.36 -27.24 -18.37
C LEU A 399 -41.89 -26.31 -17.27
N THR A 400 -43.22 -26.20 -17.12
CA THR A 400 -43.83 -25.42 -16.02
C THR A 400 -43.55 -26.04 -14.65
N ALA A 401 -43.57 -27.38 -14.55
CA ALA A 401 -43.17 -28.09 -13.34
C ALA A 401 -41.67 -27.93 -13.02
N ALA A 402 -40.79 -27.94 -14.03
CA ALA A 402 -39.37 -27.66 -13.87
C ALA A 402 -39.12 -26.25 -13.32
N ILE A 403 -39.80 -25.24 -13.87
CA ILE A 403 -39.79 -23.86 -13.37
C ILE A 403 -40.28 -23.81 -11.91
N ALA A 404 -41.34 -24.55 -11.56
CA ALA A 404 -41.87 -24.60 -10.19
C ALA A 404 -40.95 -25.31 -9.19
N LEU A 405 -40.11 -26.25 -9.63
CA LEU A 405 -39.05 -26.85 -8.82
C LEU A 405 -37.89 -25.88 -8.60
N ALA A 406 -37.36 -25.27 -9.67
CA ALA A 406 -36.23 -24.35 -9.58
C ALA A 406 -36.56 -23.05 -8.80
N ASN A 407 -37.80 -22.56 -8.85
CA ASN A 407 -38.25 -21.39 -8.08
C ASN A 407 -38.26 -21.59 -6.55
N GLN A 408 -38.08 -22.82 -6.04
CA GLN A 408 -37.98 -23.08 -4.59
C GLN A 408 -36.58 -22.76 -4.03
N ILE A 409 -35.59 -22.55 -4.90
CA ILE A 409 -34.22 -22.17 -4.53
C ILE A 409 -34.24 -20.69 -4.14
N SER A 410 -33.68 -20.36 -2.98
CA SER A 410 -33.65 -18.97 -2.50
C SER A 410 -32.83 -18.08 -3.44
N ARG A 411 -33.26 -16.83 -3.65
CA ARG A 411 -32.45 -15.80 -4.32
C ARG A 411 -31.14 -15.46 -3.59
N SER A 412 -31.02 -15.86 -2.32
CA SER A 412 -29.79 -15.77 -1.52
C SER A 412 -28.90 -17.01 -1.60
N SER A 413 -29.25 -18.02 -2.40
CA SER A 413 -28.43 -19.22 -2.61
C SER A 413 -27.34 -18.98 -3.65
N THR A 414 -26.19 -19.61 -3.46
CA THR A 414 -25.12 -19.73 -4.48
C THR A 414 -25.59 -20.46 -5.74
N GLN A 415 -26.69 -21.23 -5.67
CA GLN A 415 -27.31 -21.93 -6.80
C GLN A 415 -28.34 -21.06 -7.56
N TRP A 416 -28.67 -19.85 -7.09
CA TRP A 416 -29.71 -19.03 -7.70
C TRP A 416 -29.42 -18.65 -9.16
N GLU A 417 -28.19 -18.26 -9.49
CA GLU A 417 -27.83 -17.85 -10.87
C GLU A 417 -28.05 -19.00 -11.87
N ALA A 418 -27.65 -20.22 -11.48
CA ALA A 418 -27.88 -21.43 -12.27
C ALA A 418 -29.37 -21.79 -12.38
N ALA A 419 -30.16 -21.52 -11.34
CA ALA A 419 -31.61 -21.69 -11.33
C ALA A 419 -32.31 -20.67 -12.25
N GLU A 420 -32.00 -19.37 -12.10
CA GLU A 420 -32.61 -18.27 -12.83
C GLU A 420 -32.37 -18.38 -14.34
N LYS A 421 -31.15 -18.74 -14.76
CA LYS A 421 -30.85 -19.02 -16.16
C LYS A 421 -31.75 -20.12 -16.73
N GLN A 422 -31.90 -21.23 -16.01
CA GLN A 422 -32.69 -22.37 -16.47
C GLN A 422 -34.21 -22.07 -16.44
N ILE A 423 -34.68 -21.35 -15.42
CA ILE A 423 -36.04 -20.79 -15.37
C ILE A 423 -36.31 -19.88 -16.59
N GLY A 424 -35.35 -19.05 -16.98
CA GLY A 424 -35.42 -18.20 -18.18
C GLY A 424 -35.54 -19.01 -19.46
N GLU A 425 -34.63 -19.97 -19.68
CA GLU A 425 -34.64 -20.87 -20.84
C GLU A 425 -35.96 -21.67 -20.96
N TRP A 426 -36.46 -22.24 -19.85
CA TRP A 426 -37.70 -23.01 -19.86
C TRP A 426 -38.94 -22.13 -20.03
N ARG A 427 -38.97 -20.96 -19.38
CA ARG A 427 -40.05 -19.97 -19.57
C ARG A 427 -40.13 -19.55 -21.03
N SER A 428 -38.99 -19.26 -21.65
CA SER A 428 -38.94 -18.84 -23.05
C SER A 428 -39.47 -19.90 -24.03
N ARG A 429 -39.19 -21.19 -23.76
CA ARG A 429 -39.79 -22.32 -24.50
C ARG A 429 -41.31 -22.40 -24.31
N VAL A 430 -41.80 -22.28 -23.07
CA VAL A 430 -43.25 -22.31 -22.76
C VAL A 430 -43.98 -21.15 -23.43
N GLU A 431 -43.44 -19.93 -23.35
CA GLU A 431 -43.98 -18.76 -24.03
C GLU A 431 -44.01 -18.94 -25.55
N THR A 432 -42.93 -19.46 -26.13
CA THR A 432 -42.86 -19.71 -27.59
C THR A 432 -43.95 -20.69 -28.04
N VAL A 433 -44.17 -21.80 -27.32
CA VAL A 433 -45.21 -22.78 -27.67
C VAL A 433 -46.62 -22.21 -27.49
N GLN A 434 -46.85 -21.34 -26.50
CA GLN A 434 -48.13 -20.67 -26.28
C GLN A 434 -48.43 -19.58 -27.32
N ASP A 435 -47.41 -18.81 -27.73
CA ASP A 435 -47.56 -17.60 -28.53
C ASP A 435 -47.46 -17.87 -30.05
N ARG A 436 -46.74 -18.93 -30.46
CA ARG A 436 -46.53 -19.26 -31.88
C ARG A 436 -47.85 -19.46 -32.66
N PRO A 437 -48.89 -20.16 -32.16
CA PRO A 437 -50.17 -20.28 -32.87
C PRO A 437 -50.92 -18.95 -33.03
N ILE A 438 -50.68 -17.98 -32.14
CA ILE A 438 -51.27 -16.63 -32.24
C ILE A 438 -50.61 -15.87 -33.40
N LEU A 439 -49.27 -15.94 -33.54
CA LEU A 439 -48.57 -15.36 -34.70
C LEU A 439 -48.95 -16.02 -36.02
N GLU A 440 -49.17 -17.34 -36.02
CA GLU A 440 -49.60 -18.08 -37.22
C GLU A 440 -51.00 -17.65 -37.67
N ARG A 441 -51.98 -17.60 -36.75
CA ARG A 441 -53.32 -17.05 -37.06
C ARG A 441 -53.27 -15.59 -37.50
N ALA A 442 -52.47 -14.76 -36.84
CA ALA A 442 -52.27 -13.37 -37.25
C ALA A 442 -51.69 -13.26 -38.66
N THR A 443 -50.73 -14.13 -39.01
CA THR A 443 -50.12 -14.17 -40.36
C THR A 443 -51.12 -14.68 -41.41
N GLN A 444 -51.96 -15.67 -41.08
CA GLN A 444 -53.07 -16.13 -41.95
C GLN A 444 -54.09 -15.02 -42.22
N LEU A 445 -54.48 -14.25 -41.19
CA LEU A 445 -55.34 -13.07 -41.36
C LEU A 445 -54.68 -12.03 -42.28
N ALA A 446 -53.39 -11.73 -42.08
CA ALA A 446 -52.66 -10.74 -42.88
C ALA A 446 -52.47 -11.15 -44.36
N ALA A 447 -52.52 -12.45 -44.68
CA ALA A 447 -52.43 -12.95 -46.04
C ALA A 447 -53.60 -12.45 -46.92
N GLY A 448 -54.77 -12.22 -46.32
CA GLY A 448 -55.95 -11.66 -46.99
C GLY A 448 -55.82 -10.19 -47.45
N GLY A 449 -54.70 -9.52 -47.13
CA GLY A 449 -54.19 -8.32 -47.81
C GLY A 449 -54.95 -6.99 -47.67
N SER A 450 -56.26 -7.01 -47.43
CA SER A 450 -57.10 -5.81 -47.26
C SER A 450 -56.79 -5.06 -45.95
N PRO A 451 -57.15 -3.77 -45.82
CA PRO A 451 -56.98 -3.03 -44.58
C PRO A 451 -57.64 -3.72 -43.36
N ASP A 452 -58.81 -4.32 -43.52
CA ASP A 452 -59.52 -4.99 -42.43
C ASP A 452 -58.89 -6.33 -42.05
N ASN A 453 -58.41 -7.10 -43.04
CA ASN A 453 -57.63 -8.31 -42.81
C ASN A 453 -56.31 -8.02 -42.06
N LEU A 454 -55.64 -6.91 -42.43
CA LEU A 454 -54.43 -6.43 -41.74
C LEU A 454 -54.73 -5.86 -40.33
N ARG A 455 -55.88 -5.18 -40.14
CA ARG A 455 -56.34 -4.73 -38.80
C ARG A 455 -56.65 -5.92 -37.91
N ALA A 456 -57.33 -6.95 -38.41
CA ALA A 456 -57.60 -8.19 -37.68
C ALA A 456 -56.29 -8.91 -37.26
N ALA A 457 -55.34 -9.03 -38.19
CA ALA A 457 -54.01 -9.57 -37.91
C ALA A 457 -53.27 -8.81 -36.79
N ILE A 458 -53.32 -7.47 -36.81
CA ILE A 458 -52.73 -6.64 -35.74
C ILE A 458 -53.39 -6.92 -34.39
N GLN A 459 -54.71 -7.09 -34.32
CA GLN A 459 -55.39 -7.39 -33.05
C GLN A 459 -55.13 -8.82 -32.55
N GLU A 460 -54.93 -9.80 -33.45
CA GLU A 460 -54.53 -11.15 -33.08
C GLU A 460 -53.10 -11.16 -32.50
N ALA A 461 -52.12 -10.58 -33.21
CA ALA A 461 -50.73 -10.51 -32.73
C ALA A 461 -50.58 -9.70 -31.43
N ARG A 462 -51.44 -8.69 -31.19
CA ARG A 462 -51.48 -7.92 -29.94
C ARG A 462 -51.83 -8.71 -28.68
N LYS A 463 -52.32 -9.95 -28.81
CA LYS A 463 -52.52 -10.85 -27.67
C LYS A 463 -51.18 -11.29 -27.04
N ILE A 464 -50.08 -11.18 -27.78
CA ILE A 464 -48.72 -11.43 -27.29
C ILE A 464 -48.19 -10.15 -26.64
N SER A 465 -47.83 -10.24 -25.36
CA SER A 465 -47.23 -9.12 -24.63
C SER A 465 -45.80 -8.85 -25.11
N ALA A 466 -45.44 -7.58 -25.26
CA ALA A 466 -44.08 -7.16 -25.67
C ALA A 466 -42.96 -7.62 -24.70
N LYS A 467 -43.29 -8.08 -23.49
CA LYS A 467 -42.33 -8.66 -22.53
C LYS A 467 -42.12 -10.17 -22.66
N ARG A 468 -42.92 -10.87 -23.49
CA ARG A 468 -42.79 -12.31 -23.75
C ARG A 468 -41.81 -12.56 -24.90
N THR A 469 -41.30 -13.78 -24.99
CA THR A 469 -40.29 -14.22 -25.96
C THR A 469 -40.63 -13.84 -27.42
N LEU A 470 -41.90 -13.99 -27.84
CA LEU A 470 -42.32 -13.64 -29.20
C LEU A 470 -42.85 -12.19 -29.35
N GLY A 471 -42.73 -11.38 -28.30
CA GLY A 471 -43.13 -9.96 -28.28
C GLY A 471 -42.46 -9.10 -29.37
N PRO A 472 -41.13 -9.19 -29.59
CA PRO A 472 -40.46 -8.50 -30.69
C PRO A 472 -40.96 -8.97 -32.07
N GLU A 473 -41.09 -10.28 -32.27
CA GLU A 473 -41.60 -10.91 -33.50
C GLU A 473 -43.05 -10.49 -33.83
N ALA A 474 -43.86 -10.24 -32.80
CA ALA A 474 -45.21 -9.69 -32.91
C ALA A 474 -45.19 -8.19 -33.24
N ALA A 475 -44.35 -7.41 -32.55
CA ALA A 475 -44.25 -5.96 -32.74
C ALA A 475 -43.76 -5.58 -34.14
N GLU A 476 -42.81 -6.33 -34.70
CA GLU A 476 -42.32 -6.18 -36.07
C GLU A 476 -43.45 -6.38 -37.09
N ARG A 477 -44.13 -7.54 -37.05
CA ARG A 477 -45.29 -7.81 -37.93
C ARG A 477 -46.37 -6.74 -37.81
N ILE A 478 -46.69 -6.29 -36.60
CA ILE A 478 -47.64 -5.22 -36.33
C ILE A 478 -47.20 -3.89 -36.98
N ALA A 479 -45.90 -3.60 -37.04
CA ALA A 479 -45.36 -2.44 -37.76
C ALA A 479 -45.48 -2.62 -39.29
N THR A 480 -45.09 -3.76 -39.84
CA THR A 480 -45.21 -4.07 -41.28
C THR A 480 -46.67 -3.99 -41.76
N TRP A 481 -47.62 -4.53 -41.00
CA TRP A 481 -49.04 -4.50 -41.35
C TRP A 481 -49.62 -3.08 -41.23
N ARG A 482 -49.17 -2.27 -40.26
CA ARG A 482 -49.54 -0.86 -40.14
C ARG A 482 -49.03 -0.03 -41.32
N ASP A 483 -47.78 -0.23 -41.74
CA ASP A 483 -47.21 0.41 -42.93
C ASP A 483 -48.02 0.05 -44.20
N ARG A 484 -48.34 -1.24 -44.39
CA ARG A 484 -49.20 -1.69 -45.49
C ARG A 484 -50.59 -1.04 -45.48
N ILE A 485 -51.25 -0.97 -44.32
CA ILE A 485 -52.54 -0.27 -44.18
C ILE A 485 -52.40 1.20 -44.59
N GLN A 486 -51.40 1.91 -44.05
CA GLN A 486 -51.17 3.32 -44.36
C GLN A 486 -50.91 3.55 -45.84
N ARG A 487 -50.13 2.69 -46.52
CA ARG A 487 -49.93 2.79 -47.98
C ARG A 487 -51.24 2.58 -48.76
N ILE A 488 -52.07 1.62 -48.39
CA ILE A 488 -53.37 1.38 -49.05
C ILE A 488 -54.31 2.58 -48.86
N GLU A 489 -54.30 3.21 -47.68
CA GLU A 489 -55.10 4.41 -47.36
C GLU A 489 -54.56 5.69 -48.05
N ASP A 490 -53.24 5.89 -48.08
CA ASP A 490 -52.61 7.16 -48.49
C ASP A 490 -52.30 7.22 -50.01
N GLN A 491 -52.03 6.09 -50.66
CA GLN A 491 -51.61 6.06 -52.07
C GLN A 491 -52.66 6.72 -53.01
N PRO A 492 -53.98 6.50 -52.87
CA PRO A 492 -54.98 7.17 -53.70
C PRO A 492 -54.97 8.71 -53.54
N LEU A 493 -54.67 9.22 -52.35
CA LEU A 493 -54.54 10.66 -52.08
C LEU A 493 -53.28 11.22 -52.74
N LEU A 494 -52.15 10.54 -52.59
CA LEU A 494 -50.88 10.96 -53.20
C LEU A 494 -50.96 10.98 -54.74
N ASP A 495 -51.60 9.97 -55.34
CA ASP A 495 -51.77 9.92 -56.80
C ASP A 495 -52.83 10.92 -57.28
N GLN A 496 -53.85 11.26 -56.47
CA GLN A 496 -54.75 12.38 -56.77
C GLN A 496 -54.02 13.73 -56.73
N ALA A 497 -53.15 13.95 -55.75
CA ALA A 497 -52.32 15.14 -55.67
C ALA A 497 -51.38 15.26 -56.88
N ARG A 498 -50.69 14.18 -57.25
CA ARG A 498 -49.83 14.11 -58.45
C ARG A 498 -50.59 14.46 -59.72
N ARG A 499 -51.79 13.89 -59.93
CA ARG A 499 -52.63 14.23 -61.10
C ARG A 499 -53.01 15.72 -61.13
N ARG A 500 -53.30 16.35 -59.99
CA ARG A 500 -53.54 17.81 -59.92
C ARG A 500 -52.31 18.63 -60.27
N ALA A 501 -51.14 18.28 -59.75
CA ALA A 501 -49.89 18.98 -60.06
C ALA A 501 -49.53 18.89 -61.55
N SER A 502 -49.69 17.71 -62.17
CA SER A 502 -49.53 17.52 -63.61
C SER A 502 -50.55 18.30 -64.45
N ALA A 503 -51.74 18.57 -63.92
CA ALA A 503 -52.76 19.42 -64.55
C ALA A 503 -52.58 20.92 -64.26
N GLY A 504 -51.52 21.32 -63.53
CA GLY A 504 -51.22 22.72 -63.18
C GLY A 504 -51.84 23.21 -61.87
N ASP A 505 -52.73 22.45 -61.23
CA ASP A 505 -53.29 22.76 -59.91
C ASP A 505 -52.30 22.39 -58.79
N VAL A 506 -51.21 23.15 -58.70
CA VAL A 506 -50.16 22.97 -57.68
C VAL A 506 -50.72 23.25 -56.27
N ALA A 507 -51.57 24.26 -56.11
CA ALA A 507 -52.16 24.59 -54.81
C ALA A 507 -53.05 23.46 -54.28
N GLY A 508 -53.95 22.93 -55.13
CA GLY A 508 -54.80 21.79 -54.78
C GLY A 508 -54.03 20.47 -54.66
N ALA A 509 -52.92 20.29 -55.39
CA ALA A 509 -52.03 19.15 -55.20
C ALA A 509 -51.39 19.15 -53.80
N ILE A 510 -50.80 20.28 -53.40
CA ILE A 510 -50.23 20.45 -52.06
C ILE A 510 -51.31 20.26 -50.98
N ALA A 511 -52.50 20.84 -51.16
CA ALA A 511 -53.63 20.72 -50.23
C ALA A 511 -54.23 19.30 -50.10
N ILE A 512 -53.86 18.37 -50.99
CA ILE A 512 -54.19 16.94 -50.87
C ILE A 512 -53.01 16.15 -50.30
N ALA A 513 -51.78 16.36 -50.80
CA ALA A 513 -50.60 15.66 -50.31
C ALA A 513 -50.33 15.95 -48.82
N SER A 514 -50.53 17.19 -48.36
CA SER A 514 -50.38 17.58 -46.94
C SER A 514 -51.40 16.93 -45.99
N ARG A 515 -52.39 16.19 -46.51
CA ARG A 515 -53.31 15.38 -45.67
C ARG A 515 -52.67 14.08 -45.19
N ILE A 516 -51.57 13.65 -45.82
CA ILE A 516 -50.77 12.50 -45.40
C ILE A 516 -49.93 12.95 -44.20
N GLY A 517 -50.52 12.80 -43.01
CA GLY A 517 -49.95 13.27 -41.74
C GLY A 517 -48.59 12.66 -41.39
N GLU A 518 -47.87 13.33 -40.50
CA GLU A 518 -46.55 12.92 -40.05
C GLU A 518 -46.56 11.50 -39.43
N GLY A 519 -45.44 10.78 -39.56
CA GLY A 519 -45.34 9.39 -39.08
C GLY A 519 -46.08 8.34 -39.92
N ARG A 520 -46.77 8.72 -41.00
CA ARG A 520 -47.38 7.77 -41.95
C ARG A 520 -46.41 7.30 -43.04
N ALA A 521 -46.62 6.08 -43.52
CA ALA A 521 -45.79 5.35 -44.49
C ALA A 521 -45.41 6.13 -45.77
N LEU A 522 -46.29 7.01 -46.26
CA LEU A 522 -46.05 7.85 -47.45
C LEU A 522 -45.67 9.31 -47.15
N HIS A 523 -45.59 9.73 -45.88
CA HIS A 523 -45.38 11.14 -45.53
C HIS A 523 -44.10 11.73 -46.14
N ARG A 524 -42.97 11.04 -46.04
CA ARG A 524 -41.70 11.49 -46.63
C ARG A 524 -41.77 11.62 -48.15
N THR A 525 -42.52 10.75 -48.82
CA THR A 525 -42.78 10.83 -50.27
C THR A 525 -43.66 12.03 -50.60
N ALA A 526 -44.73 12.26 -49.84
CA ALA A 526 -45.62 13.40 -49.99
C ALA A 526 -44.89 14.74 -49.81
N GLN A 527 -44.03 14.87 -48.79
CA GLN A 527 -43.21 16.07 -48.58
C GLN A 527 -42.19 16.31 -49.71
N SER A 528 -41.58 15.25 -50.25
CA SER A 528 -40.68 15.36 -51.41
C SER A 528 -41.41 15.83 -52.69
N ASP A 529 -42.62 15.32 -52.91
CA ASP A 529 -43.47 15.75 -54.04
C ASP A 529 -43.95 17.21 -53.86
N ILE A 530 -44.38 17.60 -52.64
CA ILE A 530 -44.75 18.99 -52.29
C ILE A 530 -43.61 19.96 -52.56
N GLY A 531 -42.40 19.67 -52.04
CA GLY A 531 -41.24 20.55 -52.21
C GLY A 531 -40.85 20.74 -53.68
N ARG A 532 -41.01 19.69 -54.50
CA ARG A 532 -40.81 19.76 -55.96
C ARG A 532 -41.84 20.67 -56.63
N TRP A 533 -43.13 20.50 -56.32
CA TRP A 533 -44.19 21.33 -56.91
C TRP A 533 -44.06 22.82 -56.51
N GLN A 534 -43.71 23.09 -55.24
CA GLN A 534 -43.42 24.44 -54.76
C GLN A 534 -42.25 25.10 -55.52
N ALA A 535 -41.18 24.35 -55.79
CA ALA A 535 -40.04 24.84 -56.55
C ALA A 535 -40.33 25.00 -58.05
N GLN A 536 -41.10 24.09 -58.65
CA GLN A 536 -41.61 24.24 -60.02
C GLN A 536 -42.41 25.53 -60.17
N GLU A 537 -43.37 25.76 -59.28
CA GLU A 537 -44.25 26.93 -59.34
C GLU A 537 -43.49 28.24 -59.03
N THR A 538 -42.65 28.25 -58.00
CA THR A 538 -41.78 29.40 -57.70
C THR A 538 -40.87 29.74 -58.87
N GLY A 539 -40.30 28.74 -59.54
CA GLY A 539 -39.44 28.95 -60.71
C GLY A 539 -40.18 29.54 -61.91
N ARG A 540 -41.40 29.06 -62.20
CA ARG A 540 -42.27 29.64 -63.23
C ARG A 540 -42.59 31.11 -62.94
N GLN A 541 -42.97 31.42 -61.69
CA GLN A 541 -43.28 32.77 -61.27
C GLN A 541 -42.06 33.71 -61.34
N ARG A 542 -40.89 33.26 -60.88
CA ARG A 542 -39.63 34.02 -60.92
C ARG A 542 -39.16 34.27 -62.35
N LEU A 543 -39.14 33.25 -63.21
CA LEU A 543 -38.78 33.38 -64.62
C LEU A 543 -39.78 34.27 -65.40
N GLY A 544 -41.08 34.15 -65.11
CA GLY A 544 -42.10 35.03 -65.66
C GLY A 544 -41.95 36.49 -65.23
N ALA A 545 -41.58 36.73 -63.96
CA ALA A 545 -41.28 38.07 -63.45
C ALA A 545 -40.02 38.66 -64.10
N ALA A 546 -38.93 37.88 -64.20
CA ALA A 546 -37.71 38.27 -64.89
C ALA A 546 -37.95 38.63 -66.36
N THR A 547 -38.74 37.82 -67.07
CA THR A 547 -39.09 38.08 -68.48
C THR A 547 -39.88 39.39 -68.62
N ARG A 548 -40.83 39.67 -67.71
CA ARG A 548 -41.54 40.97 -67.69
C ARG A 548 -40.63 42.14 -67.35
N ALA A 549 -39.64 41.98 -66.46
CA ALA A 549 -38.64 43.01 -66.17
C ALA A 549 -37.81 43.35 -67.42
N SER A 550 -37.25 42.32 -68.09
CA SER A 550 -36.41 42.50 -69.30
C SER A 550 -37.12 43.18 -70.47
N SER A 551 -38.45 43.20 -70.49
CA SER A 551 -39.28 43.69 -71.60
C SER A 551 -39.09 45.17 -71.92
N ARG A 552 -38.44 45.96 -71.05
CA ARG A 552 -38.10 47.37 -71.29
C ARG A 552 -36.75 47.60 -71.98
N GLY A 553 -35.87 46.60 -72.01
CA GLY A 553 -34.54 46.67 -72.65
C GLY A 553 -33.48 47.58 -72.01
N THR A 554 -33.83 48.45 -71.05
CA THR A 554 -32.84 49.33 -70.37
C THR A 554 -31.93 48.53 -69.42
N GLY A 555 -30.76 49.07 -69.10
CA GLY A 555 -29.78 48.39 -68.26
C GLY A 555 -30.31 47.99 -66.88
N GLU A 556 -31.06 48.89 -66.22
CA GLU A 556 -31.69 48.62 -64.92
C GLU A 556 -32.79 47.55 -65.00
N ALA A 557 -33.48 47.48 -66.15
CA ALA A 557 -34.53 46.49 -66.39
C ALA A 557 -33.94 45.10 -66.71
N LEU A 558 -32.78 45.06 -67.38
CA LEU A 558 -32.01 43.84 -67.65
C LEU A 558 -31.31 43.32 -66.39
N SER A 559 -30.72 44.17 -65.56
CA SER A 559 -30.08 43.72 -64.31
C SER A 559 -31.11 43.20 -63.30
N GLU A 560 -32.28 43.85 -63.17
CA GLU A 560 -33.40 43.33 -62.38
C GLU A 560 -33.92 41.99 -62.93
N ALA A 561 -33.99 41.82 -64.27
CA ALA A 561 -34.37 40.55 -64.87
C ALA A 561 -33.38 39.42 -64.55
N ILE A 562 -32.08 39.69 -64.67
CA ILE A 562 -31.00 38.76 -64.29
C ILE A 562 -31.16 38.37 -62.81
N ARG A 563 -31.29 39.35 -61.91
CA ARG A 563 -31.45 39.13 -60.46
C ARG A 563 -32.68 38.30 -60.11
N LEU A 564 -33.80 38.52 -60.79
CA LEU A 564 -35.04 37.74 -60.61
C LEU A 564 -34.91 36.31 -61.16
N ALA A 565 -34.19 36.11 -62.26
CA ALA A 565 -33.96 34.79 -62.84
C ALA A 565 -32.94 33.96 -62.04
N GLN A 566 -31.94 34.59 -61.42
CA GLN A 566 -31.02 33.93 -60.49
C GLN A 566 -31.74 33.33 -59.27
N GLN A 567 -32.91 33.88 -58.91
CA GLN A 567 -33.76 33.38 -57.83
C GLN A 567 -34.72 32.24 -58.25
N VAL A 568 -34.58 31.71 -59.47
CA VAL A 568 -35.28 30.49 -59.90
C VAL A 568 -34.65 29.28 -59.20
N PRO A 569 -35.42 28.46 -58.43
CA PRO A 569 -34.85 27.32 -57.70
C PRO A 569 -34.17 26.31 -58.62
N ALA A 570 -33.01 25.79 -58.22
CA ALA A 570 -32.22 24.87 -59.05
C ALA A 570 -32.96 23.57 -59.41
N GLN A 571 -33.84 23.09 -58.52
CA GLN A 571 -34.71 21.91 -58.72
C GLN A 571 -36.00 22.20 -59.52
N SER A 572 -36.11 23.36 -60.16
CA SER A 572 -37.25 23.77 -60.98
C SER A 572 -36.97 23.54 -62.47
N ASP A 573 -37.94 23.02 -63.22
CA ASP A 573 -37.84 22.87 -64.68
C ASP A 573 -37.59 24.21 -65.40
N SER A 574 -37.92 25.34 -64.76
CA SER A 574 -37.63 26.68 -65.25
C SER A 574 -36.14 27.07 -65.19
N LYS A 575 -35.30 26.37 -64.41
CA LYS A 575 -33.90 26.77 -64.16
C LYS A 575 -33.06 26.84 -65.44
N PHE A 576 -33.12 25.82 -66.30
CA PHE A 576 -32.37 25.78 -67.55
C PHE A 576 -32.74 26.93 -68.51
N ASN A 577 -34.02 27.30 -68.55
CA ASN A 577 -34.48 28.45 -69.34
C ASN A 577 -34.07 29.78 -68.67
N ALA A 578 -34.07 29.86 -67.34
CA ALA A 578 -33.58 31.01 -66.60
C ALA A 578 -32.09 31.27 -66.85
N ASP A 579 -31.25 30.24 -66.81
CA ASP A 579 -29.80 30.37 -67.05
C ASP A 579 -29.49 30.83 -68.48
N ARG A 580 -30.20 30.27 -69.48
CA ARG A 580 -30.11 30.74 -70.88
C ARG A 580 -30.50 32.22 -71.02
N GLN A 581 -31.57 32.64 -70.34
CA GLN A 581 -32.03 34.03 -70.36
C GLN A 581 -31.06 34.95 -69.62
N ILE A 582 -30.45 34.51 -68.52
CA ILE A 582 -29.40 35.23 -67.81
C ILE A 582 -28.20 35.49 -68.74
N ASN A 583 -27.61 34.47 -69.37
CA ASN A 583 -26.47 34.66 -70.27
C ASN A 583 -26.79 35.65 -71.41
N ARG A 584 -27.99 35.54 -72.00
CA ARG A 584 -28.45 36.50 -73.02
C ARG A 584 -28.58 37.92 -72.47
N TRP A 585 -29.29 38.11 -71.36
CA TRP A 585 -29.50 39.44 -70.79
C TRP A 585 -28.20 40.06 -70.26
N SER A 586 -27.21 39.25 -69.85
CA SER A 586 -25.89 39.74 -69.49
C SER A 586 -25.11 40.28 -70.69
N TRP A 587 -25.20 39.63 -71.86
CA TRP A 587 -24.70 40.20 -73.11
C TRP A 587 -25.48 41.44 -73.56
N ASP A 588 -26.80 41.48 -73.34
CA ASP A 588 -27.64 42.65 -73.66
C ASP A 588 -27.30 43.85 -72.75
N LEU A 589 -27.08 43.61 -71.45
CA LEU A 589 -26.67 44.58 -70.44
C LEU A 589 -25.26 45.13 -70.71
N LEU A 590 -24.33 44.30 -71.20
CA LEU A 590 -22.99 44.77 -71.58
C LEU A 590 -23.05 45.78 -72.73
N ARG A 591 -23.92 45.56 -73.72
CA ARG A 591 -24.06 46.49 -74.87
C ARG A 591 -24.72 47.82 -74.47
N GLU A 592 -25.63 47.82 -73.49
CA GLU A 592 -26.17 49.05 -72.90
C GLU A 592 -25.11 49.80 -72.07
N ALA A 593 -24.23 49.08 -71.35
CA ALA A 593 -23.09 49.67 -70.66
C ALA A 593 -22.10 50.29 -71.66
N GLU A 594 -21.77 49.59 -72.75
CA GLU A 594 -20.96 50.13 -73.86
C GLU A 594 -21.62 51.36 -74.51
N GLY A 595 -22.94 51.33 -74.72
CA GLY A 595 -23.72 52.49 -75.18
C GLY A 595 -23.60 53.70 -74.26
N SER A 596 -23.66 53.48 -72.94
CA SER A 596 -23.47 54.53 -71.93
C SER A 596 -22.04 55.10 -71.96
N ALA A 597 -21.02 54.26 -72.11
CA ALA A 597 -19.63 54.68 -72.24
C ALA A 597 -19.35 55.46 -73.54
N ASN A 598 -20.03 55.11 -74.64
CA ASN A 598 -19.95 55.85 -75.91
C ASN A 598 -20.57 57.25 -75.81
N LEU A 599 -21.47 57.48 -74.86
CA LEU A 599 -22.01 58.80 -74.48
C LEU A 599 -21.16 59.50 -73.40
N LEU A 600 -19.95 58.99 -73.11
CA LEU A 600 -19.03 59.43 -72.06
C LEU A 600 -19.53 59.26 -70.61
N ASP A 601 -20.70 58.65 -70.39
CA ASP A 601 -21.18 58.26 -69.05
C ASP A 601 -20.53 56.94 -68.62
N PHE A 602 -19.22 57.01 -68.37
CA PHE A 602 -18.42 55.89 -67.89
C PHE A 602 -18.87 55.40 -66.51
N GLN A 603 -19.46 56.26 -65.67
CA GLN A 603 -19.94 55.85 -64.35
C GLN A 603 -21.20 54.97 -64.47
N ARG A 604 -22.17 55.33 -65.31
CA ARG A 604 -23.31 54.47 -65.65
C ARG A 604 -22.83 53.18 -66.33
N ALA A 605 -21.87 53.26 -67.24
CA ALA A 605 -21.30 52.08 -67.90
C ALA A 605 -20.69 51.07 -66.90
N ILE A 606 -19.83 51.55 -65.99
CA ILE A 606 -19.25 50.73 -64.91
C ILE A 606 -20.35 50.17 -63.99
N ASN A 607 -21.33 50.99 -63.61
CA ASN A 607 -22.44 50.57 -62.74
C ASN A 607 -23.31 49.49 -63.39
N LEU A 608 -23.55 49.53 -64.70
CA LEU A 608 -24.32 48.53 -65.43
C LEU A 608 -23.52 47.24 -65.67
N ALA A 609 -22.28 47.34 -66.15
CA ALA A 609 -21.43 46.18 -66.43
C ALA A 609 -21.06 45.40 -65.15
N SER A 610 -20.91 46.08 -64.01
CA SER A 610 -20.63 45.42 -62.72
C SER A 610 -21.81 44.62 -62.14
N GLN A 611 -23.01 44.76 -62.71
CA GLN A 611 -24.18 43.93 -62.40
C GLN A 611 -24.22 42.63 -63.24
N ILE A 612 -23.26 42.39 -64.13
CA ILE A 612 -23.14 41.15 -64.89
C ILE A 612 -22.58 40.04 -63.98
N PRO A 613 -23.25 38.86 -63.87
CA PRO A 613 -22.82 37.82 -62.93
C PRO A 613 -21.63 36.99 -63.44
N SER A 614 -20.79 36.52 -62.52
CA SER A 614 -19.57 35.75 -62.82
C SER A 614 -19.81 34.37 -63.43
N GLN A 615 -21.00 33.80 -63.30
CA GLN A 615 -21.38 32.54 -63.96
C GLN A 615 -21.80 32.71 -65.43
N THR A 616 -21.63 33.89 -66.04
CA THR A 616 -22.12 34.20 -67.39
C THR A 616 -21.00 34.46 -68.38
N GLU A 617 -21.21 34.06 -69.63
CA GLU A 617 -20.26 34.23 -70.74
C GLU A 617 -19.83 35.69 -70.97
N ALA A 618 -20.68 36.66 -70.61
CA ALA A 618 -20.41 38.08 -70.76
C ALA A 618 -19.45 38.65 -69.69
N TYR A 619 -19.18 37.90 -68.61
CA TYR A 619 -18.51 38.44 -67.42
C TYR A 619 -17.08 38.92 -67.67
N ASP A 620 -16.23 38.09 -68.27
CA ASP A 620 -14.81 38.45 -68.49
C ASP A 620 -14.70 39.66 -69.44
N SER A 621 -15.58 39.71 -70.45
CA SER A 621 -15.72 40.87 -71.34
C SER A 621 -16.16 42.12 -70.58
N ALA A 622 -17.09 41.99 -69.63
CA ALA A 622 -17.53 43.08 -68.77
C ALA A 622 -16.41 43.58 -67.85
N GLN A 623 -15.62 42.69 -67.24
CA GLN A 623 -14.49 43.08 -66.38
C GLN A 623 -13.41 43.86 -67.16
N LEU A 624 -13.07 43.40 -68.36
CA LEU A 624 -12.14 44.11 -69.26
C LEU A 624 -12.66 45.52 -69.61
N ARG A 625 -13.97 45.66 -69.91
CA ARG A 625 -14.59 46.97 -70.14
C ARG A 625 -14.52 47.87 -68.90
N ILE A 626 -14.93 47.36 -67.74
CA ILE A 626 -14.91 48.09 -66.46
C ILE A 626 -13.52 48.66 -66.16
N GLN A 627 -12.46 47.87 -66.32
CA GLN A 627 -11.07 48.33 -66.14
C GLN A 627 -10.76 49.50 -67.07
N SER A 628 -11.01 49.34 -68.37
CA SER A 628 -10.74 50.36 -69.40
C SER A 628 -11.56 51.65 -69.26
N TRP A 629 -12.68 51.62 -68.52
CA TRP A 629 -13.50 52.79 -68.18
C TRP A 629 -13.07 53.43 -66.86
N GLN A 630 -12.68 52.63 -65.86
CA GLN A 630 -12.13 53.15 -64.60
C GLN A 630 -10.82 53.91 -64.80
N GLU A 631 -9.98 53.48 -65.75
CA GLU A 631 -8.75 54.21 -66.11
C GLU A 631 -9.07 55.60 -66.68
N ARG A 632 -10.15 55.71 -67.47
CA ARG A 632 -10.60 56.98 -68.06
C ARG A 632 -11.23 57.92 -67.04
N THR A 633 -12.00 57.40 -66.07
CA THR A 633 -12.56 58.23 -64.98
C THR A 633 -11.53 58.63 -63.92
N ARG A 634 -10.39 57.94 -63.83
CA ARG A 634 -9.26 58.34 -62.95
C ARG A 634 -8.35 59.42 -63.55
N GLN A 635 -8.52 59.79 -64.82
CA GLN A 635 -7.79 60.89 -65.45
C GLN A 635 -8.64 62.18 -65.43
N PRO A 636 -8.36 63.15 -64.54
CA PRO A 636 -8.79 64.53 -64.75
C PRO A 636 -8.04 65.15 -65.94
N GLU A 637 -8.58 66.23 -66.51
CA GLU A 637 -8.02 66.91 -67.68
C GLU A 637 -6.57 67.41 -67.43
N GLY A 638 -5.62 67.08 -68.33
CA GLY A 638 -4.18 67.22 -68.03
C GLY A 638 -3.22 67.26 -69.24
N ILE A 639 -3.63 67.93 -70.33
CA ILE A 639 -2.86 68.44 -71.49
C ILE A 639 -1.32 68.18 -71.52
N SER A 640 -0.78 67.59 -72.61
CA SER A 640 0.38 68.14 -73.38
C SER A 640 0.85 67.32 -74.60
N ARG A 641 1.55 68.00 -75.53
CA ARG A 641 2.21 67.48 -76.74
C ARG A 641 3.64 66.94 -76.43
N PRO A 642 4.22 66.09 -77.29
CA PRO A 642 5.56 65.54 -77.08
C PRO A 642 6.69 66.37 -77.71
N THR A 643 7.75 66.57 -76.94
CA THR A 643 9.17 66.69 -77.37
C THR A 643 10.02 66.16 -76.21
N SER A 644 11.08 65.37 -76.38
CA SER A 644 11.64 64.72 -77.57
C SER A 644 12.81 63.82 -77.14
N ASN A 645 13.04 62.71 -77.85
CA ASN A 645 14.33 61.99 -77.94
C ASN A 645 14.87 61.34 -76.63
N ASP A 646 15.67 60.26 -76.64
CA ASP A 646 16.04 59.24 -77.65
C ASP A 646 16.87 58.13 -76.95
N SER A 647 17.14 57.02 -77.65
CA SER A 647 18.29 56.09 -77.46
C SER A 647 18.49 55.29 -76.14
N THR A 648 18.22 53.98 -76.27
CA THR A 648 19.06 52.81 -75.93
C THR A 648 19.33 52.30 -74.49
N ASP A 649 19.41 50.96 -74.44
CA ASP A 649 20.16 50.03 -73.57
C ASP A 649 19.81 49.80 -72.08
N THR A 650 19.33 48.57 -71.85
CA THR A 650 19.51 47.73 -70.65
C THR A 650 20.95 47.70 -70.13
N PRO A 651 21.17 47.59 -68.80
CA PRO A 651 21.37 46.24 -68.23
C PRO A 651 20.84 45.98 -66.80
N THR A 652 20.79 44.68 -66.49
CA THR A 652 20.95 43.95 -65.21
C THR A 652 20.82 44.67 -63.83
N GLU A 653 20.14 43.99 -62.88
CA GLU A 653 20.74 43.39 -61.66
C GLU A 653 20.00 43.59 -60.31
N THR A 654 20.24 42.61 -59.42
CA THR A 654 20.16 42.63 -57.94
C THR A 654 18.82 42.34 -57.25
N ARG A 655 18.97 41.95 -55.98
CA ARG A 655 17.99 41.25 -55.12
C ARG A 655 17.99 41.91 -53.72
N PRO A 656 17.45 41.26 -52.67
CA PRO A 656 16.37 41.76 -51.82
C PRO A 656 16.81 42.77 -50.75
N PRO A 657 15.94 43.07 -49.77
CA PRO A 657 16.32 42.55 -48.46
C PRO A 657 15.18 41.89 -47.66
N LEU A 658 15.56 40.95 -46.78
CA LEU A 658 14.84 40.66 -45.53
C LEU A 658 15.08 41.85 -44.57
N GLY A 659 14.25 42.22 -43.61
CA GLY A 659 13.17 41.51 -42.91
C GLY A 659 13.21 41.98 -41.45
N GLY A 660 12.09 41.96 -40.73
CA GLY A 660 12.06 42.51 -39.37
C GLY A 660 10.82 42.08 -38.58
N ASN A 661 11.04 41.19 -37.62
CA ASN A 661 10.09 40.63 -36.64
C ASN A 661 9.12 39.55 -37.17
N GLY A 662 9.23 38.32 -36.64
CA GLY A 662 8.06 37.43 -36.46
C GLY A 662 7.91 36.19 -37.36
N PHE A 663 8.86 35.27 -37.32
CA PHE A 663 8.64 33.84 -37.64
C PHE A 663 8.97 33.01 -36.38
N PRO A 664 8.31 31.86 -36.10
CA PRO A 664 8.53 30.66 -36.92
C PRO A 664 7.33 29.71 -37.16
N LEU A 665 7.53 28.88 -38.19
CA LEU A 665 7.22 27.44 -38.32
C LEU A 665 6.17 26.80 -37.38
N ASN A 666 5.29 25.99 -37.96
CA ASN A 666 5.46 24.53 -37.85
C ASN A 666 4.77 23.75 -38.99
N LEU A 667 5.31 22.57 -39.29
CA LEU A 667 4.54 21.48 -39.89
C LEU A 667 3.84 20.72 -38.75
N GLU A 668 2.71 20.06 -39.02
CA GLU A 668 2.33 18.90 -38.22
C GLU A 668 1.79 17.75 -39.09
N GLN A 669 2.53 16.66 -38.99
CA GLN A 669 2.37 15.28 -39.45
C GLN A 669 1.00 14.79 -39.95
N ALA A 670 1.03 14.06 -41.09
CA ALA A 670 0.05 13.02 -41.39
C ALA A 670 0.44 11.71 -40.70
N GLN A 671 -0.54 10.87 -40.34
CA GLN A 671 -0.32 9.55 -39.74
C GLN A 671 -0.91 8.44 -40.65
N PRO A 672 -0.21 7.31 -40.86
CA PRO A 672 -0.59 6.31 -41.86
C PRO A 672 -1.71 5.36 -41.38
N PRO A 673 -2.39 4.65 -42.29
CA PRO A 673 -3.27 3.54 -41.94
C PRO A 673 -2.45 2.31 -41.51
N ASN A 674 -3.03 1.47 -40.65
CA ASN A 674 -2.90 0.01 -40.73
C ASN A 674 -3.88 -0.71 -39.78
N GLU A 675 -3.88 -2.04 -39.90
CA GLU A 675 -4.34 -3.03 -38.93
C GLU A 675 -3.62 -2.93 -37.57
#